data_AF-A0A524ABH6-F1
#
_entry.id   AF-A0A524ABH6-F1
#
_cell.length_a   1.000
_cell.length_b   1.000
_cell.length_c   1.000
_cell.angle_alpha   90.00
_cell.angle_beta   90.00
_cell.angle_gamma   90.00
#
_symmetry.space_group_name_H-M   'P 1'
#
loop_
_entity.id
_entity.type
_entity.pdbx_description
1 polymer ?
#
loop_
_entity_poly.entity_id
_entity_poly.type
_entity_poly.pdbx_seq_one_letter_code
_entity_poly.pdbx_strand_id
1 'polypeptide(L)'
;MLHFLGFILLILGAVMLAPTPVAFLAGEADLLPYFIVPAAIAIALGFFIRRRFQPMEMTLGKAMVLVASAWIVFATFGSIPYIFGNNMAVEDAYFESMSGFTATGLTMVPGDPIATNVVISEVSILSPAGGGFIELYNPTSSDIDLRNLYGGSEELRMRLVNSSDNISTLNITWINSTIPAHGYFLFASDNAVDSIAADATFSAQLDYSGGVMIDDDLDLANGTIDRVGWGAGTVTNATEGAKVPNDLTTGDSIERKAWSISTAERMRGPDSRRGNGYETNNNTNDFVIHHDFYAPQNSSSAREEPVRNIQASPRTILFWRSLTEWVGGVGVVVLFLAALIGAGRAARKMYVAEARVERIEPSIRATARTLWKIYALFTLLGVVGLYLAGTPTLFEAVNHSMTGIATGGFTVRNTSFAEYGYPVLAISILIMMAGAISFAVHRRVMAGQWRELFQNIEVRLMLVLIALATLLLIWSVGLRDALFQSSSALTGTGFSTADISMWGDPQKGLLTILMTIGGGYGSTSSAIKLIRTVIIVKAVHWMIKRSFLPQRAVVPMKISGRIYSDQGMMETAIYAFIYIIVLISGAVVLMVVGPYSAMNSVFESASAQGNVGLSVGITSAAMPLAGKISMTIQMLVGRLEIIPVIAFIVYLISKVPRPRRKPF
;
A
#
# COMPACT_ATOMS: atom_id res chain seq x y z
N MET A 1 16.63 6.13 27.93
CA MET A 1 16.11 6.15 26.54
C MET A 1 16.95 5.22 25.67
N LEU A 2 18.24 5.51 25.44
CA LEU A 2 19.10 4.64 24.62
C LEU A 2 19.15 3.16 25.06
N HIS A 3 19.28 2.86 26.35
CA HIS A 3 19.18 1.46 26.84
C HIS A 3 17.90 0.75 26.37
N PHE A 4 16.75 1.44 26.38
CA PHE A 4 15.49 0.88 25.91
C PHE A 4 15.46 0.76 24.39
N LEU A 5 15.96 1.77 23.66
CA LEU A 5 16.11 1.70 22.20
C LEU A 5 16.97 0.51 21.76
N GLY A 6 18.03 0.21 22.50
CA GLY A 6 18.85 -0.98 22.24
C GLY A 6 18.05 -2.28 22.31
N PHE A 7 17.10 -2.40 23.24
CA PHE A 7 16.23 -3.57 23.28
C PHE A 7 15.22 -3.62 22.12
N ILE A 8 14.72 -2.45 21.70
CA ILE A 8 13.80 -2.35 20.55
C ILE A 8 14.48 -2.88 19.30
N LEU A 9 15.74 -2.55 19.08
CA LEU A 9 16.55 -3.06 17.97
C LEU A 9 16.76 -4.58 18.03
N LEU A 10 16.92 -5.17 19.23
CA LEU A 10 17.01 -6.63 19.37
C LEU A 10 15.74 -7.32 18.91
N ILE A 11 14.58 -6.79 19.30
CA ILE A 11 13.28 -7.33 18.87
C ILE A 11 13.10 -7.15 17.37
N LEU A 12 13.43 -5.97 16.85
CA LEU A 12 13.31 -5.68 15.43
C LEU A 12 14.10 -6.68 14.61
N GLY A 13 15.36 -6.94 14.97
CA GLY A 13 16.14 -7.95 14.28
C GLY A 13 15.53 -9.35 14.36
N ALA A 14 14.94 -9.74 15.49
CA ALA A 14 14.22 -11.01 15.59
C ALA A 14 12.97 -11.07 14.69
N VAL A 15 12.21 -9.97 14.58
CA VAL A 15 11.05 -9.86 13.68
C VAL A 15 11.47 -9.95 12.22
N MET A 16 12.58 -9.32 11.85
CA MET A 16 13.13 -9.38 10.48
C MET A 16 13.56 -10.78 10.05
N LEU A 17 13.79 -11.72 10.97
CA LEU A 17 14.09 -13.12 10.66
C LEU A 17 12.82 -13.98 10.45
N ALA A 18 11.64 -13.46 10.78
CA ALA A 18 10.39 -14.22 10.65
C ALA A 18 10.01 -14.60 9.20
N PRO A 19 10.37 -13.85 8.15
CA PRO A 19 10.14 -14.27 6.75
C PRO A 19 11.06 -15.41 6.26
N THR A 20 12.13 -15.75 6.98
CA THR A 20 13.10 -16.78 6.55
C THR A 20 12.47 -18.14 6.21
N PRO A 21 11.53 -18.70 6.98
CA PRO A 21 10.85 -19.94 6.60
C PRO A 21 10.02 -19.81 5.33
N VAL A 22 9.40 -18.65 5.10
CA VAL A 22 8.60 -18.38 3.90
C VAL A 22 9.49 -18.38 2.66
N ALA A 23 10.67 -17.76 2.74
CA ALA A 23 11.66 -17.76 1.66
C ALA A 23 12.06 -19.18 1.24
N PHE A 24 12.35 -20.06 2.20
CA PHE A 24 12.68 -21.46 1.88
C PHE A 24 11.49 -22.23 1.28
N LEU A 25 10.28 -22.04 1.81
CA LEU A 25 9.08 -22.71 1.30
C LEU A 25 8.68 -22.21 -0.10
N ALA A 26 9.00 -20.96 -0.43
CA ALA A 26 8.73 -20.36 -1.72
C ALA A 26 9.86 -20.56 -2.75
N GLY A 27 11.02 -21.09 -2.34
CA GLY A 27 12.20 -21.21 -3.22
C GLY A 27 12.96 -19.88 -3.44
N GLU A 28 12.71 -18.87 -2.61
CA GLU A 28 13.23 -17.50 -2.71
C GLU A 28 14.42 -17.27 -1.77
N ALA A 29 15.32 -18.25 -1.69
CA ALA A 29 16.46 -18.21 -0.76
C ALA A 29 17.47 -17.09 -1.07
N ASP A 30 17.46 -16.59 -2.30
CA ASP A 30 18.21 -15.43 -2.79
C ASP A 30 17.84 -14.13 -2.07
N LEU A 31 16.62 -14.03 -1.52
CA LEU A 31 16.17 -12.85 -0.75
C LEU A 31 16.66 -12.81 0.70
N LEU A 32 17.13 -13.94 1.24
CA LEU A 32 17.52 -14.07 2.64
C LEU A 32 18.57 -13.05 3.14
N PRO A 33 19.61 -12.68 2.35
CA PRO A 33 20.57 -11.66 2.76
C PRO A 33 19.92 -10.32 3.11
N TYR A 34 18.84 -9.94 2.42
CA TYR A 34 18.12 -8.68 2.62
C TYR A 34 17.33 -8.62 3.93
N PHE A 35 17.12 -9.77 4.58
CA PHE A 35 16.51 -9.87 5.91
C PHE A 35 17.55 -10.14 7.01
N ILE A 36 18.48 -11.06 6.76
CA ILE A 36 19.45 -11.52 7.77
C ILE A 36 20.49 -10.44 8.09
N VAL A 37 21.02 -9.74 7.08
CA VAL A 37 22.04 -8.71 7.29
C VAL A 37 21.51 -7.54 8.13
N PRO A 38 20.37 -6.89 7.78
CA PRO A 38 19.84 -5.83 8.63
C PRO A 38 19.38 -6.34 9.99
N ALA A 39 18.88 -7.57 10.11
CA ALA A 39 18.58 -8.19 11.39
C ALA A 39 19.82 -8.31 12.29
N ALA A 40 20.94 -8.79 11.73
CA ALA A 40 22.20 -8.92 12.45
C ALA A 40 22.75 -7.56 12.89
N ILE A 41 22.68 -6.53 12.02
CA ILE A 41 23.07 -5.16 12.34
C ILE A 41 22.21 -4.61 13.49
N ALA A 42 20.88 -4.76 13.40
CA ALA A 42 19.96 -4.32 14.45
C ALA A 42 20.27 -5.01 15.79
N ILE A 43 20.48 -6.33 15.77
CA ILE A 43 20.79 -7.11 16.98
C ILE A 43 22.13 -6.67 17.60
N ALA A 44 23.18 -6.54 16.78
CA ALA A 44 24.51 -6.14 17.24
C ALA A 44 24.49 -4.73 17.85
N LEU A 45 23.89 -3.77 17.14
CA LEU A 45 23.73 -2.39 17.62
C LEU A 45 22.89 -2.35 18.90
N GLY A 46 21.78 -3.09 18.92
CA GLY A 46 20.89 -3.21 20.07
C GLY A 46 21.60 -3.74 21.31
N PHE A 47 22.38 -4.81 21.17
CA PHE A 47 23.19 -5.40 22.22
C PHE A 47 24.25 -4.42 22.75
N PHE A 48 24.99 -3.74 21.86
CA PHE A 48 26.03 -2.80 22.25
C PHE A 48 25.47 -1.58 23.00
N ILE A 49 24.41 -0.96 22.46
CA ILE A 49 23.73 0.17 23.12
C ILE A 49 23.26 -0.24 24.51
N ARG A 50 22.65 -1.42 24.63
CA ARG A 50 22.14 -1.90 25.92
C ARG A 50 23.26 -2.14 26.93
N ARG A 51 24.41 -2.66 26.49
CA ARG A 51 25.58 -2.86 27.36
C ARG A 51 26.22 -1.55 27.78
N ARG A 52 26.20 -0.53 26.92
CA ARG A 52 26.86 0.77 27.15
C ARG A 52 26.07 1.71 28.05
N PHE A 53 24.74 1.65 28.03
CA PHE A 53 23.86 2.59 28.72
C PHE A 53 23.04 1.89 29.81
N GLN A 54 23.02 2.44 31.03
CA GLN A 54 22.20 1.90 32.11
C GLN A 54 20.72 2.32 31.98
N PRO A 55 19.76 1.49 32.42
CA PRO A 55 18.36 1.88 32.49
C PRO A 55 18.19 3.01 33.51
N MET A 56 17.46 4.05 33.13
CA MET A 56 17.08 5.15 34.02
C MET A 56 15.57 5.19 34.21
N GLU A 57 15.10 5.75 35.34
CA GLU A 57 13.70 6.07 35.50
C GLU A 57 13.22 6.99 34.35
N MET A 58 12.11 6.59 33.73
CA MET A 58 11.56 7.30 32.60
C MET A 58 10.48 8.27 33.06
N THR A 59 10.48 9.50 32.56
CA THR A 59 9.32 10.41 32.67
C THR A 59 8.37 10.15 31.50
N LEU A 60 7.13 10.64 31.58
CA LEU A 60 6.15 10.48 30.49
C LEU A 60 6.66 11.12 29.19
N GLY A 61 7.20 12.35 29.27
CA GLY A 61 7.78 13.02 28.09
C GLY A 61 8.96 12.26 27.48
N LYS A 62 9.86 11.67 28.29
CA LYS A 62 10.95 10.83 27.77
C LYS A 62 10.43 9.53 27.13
N ALA A 63 9.33 8.96 27.64
CA ALA A 63 8.69 7.80 27.04
C ALA A 63 8.09 8.16 25.67
N MET A 64 7.40 9.30 25.56
CA MET A 64 6.85 9.80 24.30
C MET A 64 7.92 9.97 23.21
N VAL A 65 9.04 10.62 23.56
CA VAL A 65 10.19 10.80 22.65
C VAL A 65 10.75 9.44 22.20
N LEU A 66 10.91 8.50 23.13
CA LEU A 66 11.42 7.16 22.84
C LEU A 66 10.50 6.39 21.90
N VAL A 67 9.18 6.42 22.14
CA VAL A 67 8.19 5.73 21.31
C VAL A 67 8.21 6.30 19.89
N ALA A 68 8.16 7.63 19.72
CA ALA A 68 8.26 8.25 18.40
C ALA A 68 9.57 7.90 17.67
N SER A 69 10.70 7.88 18.39
CA SER A 69 11.99 7.48 17.82
C SER A 69 12.01 6.02 17.37
N ALA A 70 11.31 5.14 18.09
CA ALA A 70 11.27 3.72 17.79
C ALA A 70 10.55 3.41 16.48
N TRP A 71 9.43 4.09 16.20
CA TRP A 71 8.71 3.95 14.94
C TRP A 71 9.53 4.39 13.73
N ILE A 72 10.33 5.46 13.87
CA ILE A 72 11.27 5.89 12.84
C ILE A 72 12.31 4.78 12.59
N VAL A 73 12.90 4.22 13.65
CA VAL A 73 13.87 3.12 13.54
C VAL A 73 13.26 1.87 12.91
N PHE A 74 12.02 1.52 13.27
CA PHE A 74 11.29 0.42 12.66
C PHE A 74 11.15 0.63 11.15
N ALA A 75 10.65 1.79 10.72
CA ALA A 75 10.50 2.11 9.30
C ALA A 75 11.84 2.10 8.54
N THR A 76 12.93 2.58 9.15
CA THR A 76 14.26 2.57 8.51
C THR A 76 14.81 1.18 8.27
N PHE A 77 14.72 0.26 9.25
CA PHE A 77 15.21 -1.09 9.05
C PHE A 77 14.25 -1.93 8.20
N GLY A 78 12.94 -1.73 8.35
CA GLY A 78 11.95 -2.46 7.59
C GLY A 78 11.83 -2.07 6.13
N SER A 79 12.40 -0.93 5.71
CA SER A 79 12.49 -0.55 4.30
C SER A 79 13.56 -1.32 3.53
N ILE A 80 14.57 -1.86 4.21
CA ILE A 80 15.71 -2.53 3.55
C ILE A 80 15.28 -3.71 2.66
N PRO A 81 14.40 -4.64 3.12
CA PRO A 81 13.88 -5.69 2.25
C PRO A 81 13.13 -5.18 1.01
N TYR A 82 12.47 -4.02 1.09
CA TYR A 82 11.76 -3.44 -0.07
C TYR A 82 12.72 -2.83 -1.10
N ILE A 83 13.79 -2.17 -0.63
CA ILE A 83 14.81 -1.59 -1.50
C ILE A 83 15.46 -2.68 -2.34
N PHE A 84 15.91 -3.77 -1.72
CA PHE A 84 16.72 -4.78 -2.41
C PHE A 84 15.91 -5.98 -2.91
N GLY A 85 14.85 -6.38 -2.21
CA GLY A 85 14.04 -7.54 -2.58
C GLY A 85 12.87 -7.23 -3.50
N ASN A 86 12.46 -5.96 -3.59
CA ASN A 86 11.39 -5.51 -4.51
C ASN A 86 11.81 -4.34 -5.42
N ASN A 87 13.10 -3.99 -5.43
CA ASN A 87 13.70 -2.92 -6.25
C ASN A 87 12.97 -1.56 -6.14
N MET A 88 12.50 -1.22 -4.94
CA MET A 88 11.79 0.05 -4.70
C MET A 88 12.78 1.20 -4.48
N ALA A 89 12.41 2.40 -4.93
CA ALA A 89 13.15 3.61 -4.57
C ALA A 89 13.19 3.79 -3.05
N VAL A 90 14.23 4.44 -2.53
CA VAL A 90 14.45 4.53 -1.07
C VAL A 90 13.30 5.23 -0.35
N GLU A 91 12.77 6.30 -0.95
CA GLU A 91 11.61 7.03 -0.45
C GLU A 91 10.32 6.20 -0.47
N ASP A 92 10.14 5.36 -1.49
CA ASP A 92 8.99 4.48 -1.64
C ASP A 92 9.04 3.33 -0.63
N ALA A 93 10.21 2.72 -0.50
CA ALA A 93 10.46 1.67 0.47
C ALA A 93 10.30 2.16 1.92
N TYR A 94 10.75 3.39 2.23
CA TYR A 94 10.56 3.98 3.54
C TYR A 94 9.09 4.29 3.82
N PHE A 95 8.36 4.82 2.83
CA PHE A 95 6.92 5.03 2.92
C PHE A 95 6.17 3.71 3.15
N GLU A 96 6.44 2.70 2.32
CA GLU A 96 5.86 1.34 2.42
C GLU A 96 6.12 0.74 3.80
N SER A 97 7.34 0.88 4.32
CA SER A 97 7.68 0.38 5.65
C SER A 97 7.01 1.15 6.78
N MET A 98 6.92 2.49 6.69
CA MET A 98 6.18 3.28 7.68
C MET A 98 4.71 2.86 7.66
N SER A 99 4.10 2.82 6.48
CA SER A 99 2.70 2.42 6.26
C SER A 99 2.40 1.04 6.86
N GLY A 100 3.27 0.06 6.61
CA GLY A 100 3.16 -1.27 7.22
C GLY A 100 3.22 -1.22 8.74
N PHE A 101 4.27 -0.63 9.33
CA PHE A 101 4.39 -0.58 10.79
C PHE A 101 3.28 0.24 11.46
N THR A 102 2.84 1.35 10.87
CA THR A 102 1.72 2.12 11.43
C THR A 102 0.37 1.48 11.20
N ALA A 103 0.32 0.30 10.55
CA ALA A 103 -0.89 -0.39 10.13
C ALA A 103 -1.80 0.57 9.35
N THR A 104 -1.25 1.16 8.29
CA THR A 104 -1.97 2.10 7.42
C THR A 104 -2.35 1.50 6.09
N GLY A 105 -1.60 0.57 5.51
CA GLY A 105 -2.01 -0.11 4.28
C GLY A 105 -1.96 0.72 3.00
N LEU A 106 -1.48 1.97 3.04
CA LEU A 106 -1.15 2.73 1.83
C LEU A 106 0.10 2.15 1.17
N THR A 107 0.04 1.88 -0.13
CA THR A 107 1.09 1.14 -0.88
C THR A 107 1.80 2.03 -1.88
N MET A 108 3.12 1.86 -1.97
CA MET A 108 3.97 2.35 -3.06
C MET A 108 4.28 1.25 -4.07
N VAL A 109 3.96 -0.01 -3.74
CA VAL A 109 4.02 -1.10 -4.71
C VAL A 109 2.93 -0.88 -5.78
N PRO A 110 3.29 -0.87 -7.07
CA PRO A 110 2.35 -0.81 -8.19
C PRO A 110 1.16 -1.76 -8.04
N GLY A 111 -0.03 -1.27 -8.42
CA GLY A 111 -1.19 -2.13 -8.68
C GLY A 111 -1.34 -2.52 -10.14
N ASP A 112 -0.38 -2.12 -10.98
CA ASP A 112 -0.54 -2.09 -12.42
C ASP A 112 -0.57 -3.49 -13.04
N PRO A 113 -1.39 -3.68 -14.09
CA PRO A 113 -1.34 -4.91 -14.84
C PRO A 113 -0.04 -4.97 -15.64
N ILE A 114 0.58 -6.15 -15.59
CA ILE A 114 1.83 -6.47 -16.27
C ILE A 114 1.51 -7.65 -17.16
N ALA A 115 2.05 -7.63 -18.38
CA ALA A 115 1.96 -8.72 -19.31
C ALA A 115 2.51 -10.03 -18.71
N THR A 116 1.79 -11.13 -18.97
CA THR A 116 2.17 -12.48 -18.53
C THR A 116 2.77 -13.33 -19.64
N ASN A 117 2.84 -12.78 -20.84
CA ASN A 117 3.34 -13.37 -22.08
C ASN A 117 4.25 -12.37 -22.79
N VAL A 118 4.96 -12.81 -23.83
CA VAL A 118 5.70 -11.90 -24.72
C VAL A 118 4.77 -10.84 -25.29
N VAL A 119 5.24 -9.60 -25.32
CA VAL A 119 4.52 -8.44 -25.86
C VAL A 119 5.42 -7.65 -26.81
N ILE A 120 4.80 -6.91 -27.72
CA ILE A 120 5.42 -5.92 -28.59
C ILE A 120 5.83 -4.74 -27.72
N SER A 121 7.13 -4.48 -27.63
CA SER A 121 7.70 -3.42 -26.80
C SER A 121 7.92 -2.13 -27.58
N GLU A 122 8.40 -2.18 -28.82
CA GLU A 122 8.64 -0.98 -29.61
C GLU A 122 8.39 -1.23 -31.10
N VAL A 123 7.78 -0.27 -31.80
CA VAL A 123 7.67 -0.27 -33.26
C VAL A 123 8.14 1.09 -33.78
N SER A 124 9.06 1.09 -34.74
CA SER A 124 9.59 2.32 -35.32
C SER A 124 9.68 2.24 -36.85
N ILE A 125 9.48 3.39 -37.49
CA ILE A 125 9.62 3.56 -38.94
C ILE A 125 10.89 4.38 -39.20
N LEU A 126 11.91 3.75 -39.79
CA LEU A 126 13.25 4.32 -39.91
C LEU A 126 13.52 4.96 -41.27
N SER A 127 12.72 4.64 -42.30
CA SER A 127 12.91 5.19 -43.64
C SER A 127 11.60 5.59 -44.32
N PRO A 128 11.64 6.56 -45.26
CA PRO A 128 10.47 6.91 -46.07
C PRO A 128 9.97 5.78 -46.96
N ALA A 129 10.81 4.77 -47.21
CA ALA A 129 10.47 3.55 -47.91
C ALA A 129 9.87 2.48 -46.98
N GLY A 130 9.46 2.82 -45.76
CA GLY A 130 8.76 1.93 -44.83
C GLY A 130 9.62 0.87 -44.13
N GLY A 131 10.95 0.89 -44.31
CA GLY A 131 11.88 0.09 -43.49
C GLY A 131 11.86 0.56 -42.04
N GLY A 132 11.94 -0.37 -41.09
CA GLY A 132 11.74 -0.13 -39.67
C GLY A 132 12.08 -1.35 -38.82
N PHE A 133 11.68 -1.32 -37.55
CA PHE A 133 11.84 -2.47 -36.65
C PHE A 133 10.61 -2.67 -35.77
N ILE A 134 10.49 -3.89 -35.29
CA ILE A 134 9.53 -4.35 -34.31
C ILE A 134 10.33 -5.08 -33.24
N GLU A 135 10.15 -4.65 -32.01
CA GLU A 135 10.81 -5.23 -30.85
C GLU A 135 9.78 -5.95 -29.99
N LEU A 136 10.17 -7.11 -29.46
CA LEU A 136 9.40 -7.83 -28.45
C LEU A 136 10.14 -7.80 -27.12
N TYR A 137 9.37 -7.81 -26.03
CA TYR A 137 9.87 -7.95 -24.67
C TYR A 137 9.26 -9.19 -24.00
N ASN A 138 10.08 -9.93 -23.27
CA ASN A 138 9.67 -11.08 -22.48
C ASN A 138 9.58 -10.70 -20.99
N PRO A 139 8.37 -10.42 -20.46
CA PRO A 139 8.19 -10.10 -19.05
C PRO A 139 8.32 -11.33 -18.12
N THR A 140 8.41 -12.54 -18.67
CA THR A 140 8.42 -13.78 -17.89
C THR A 140 9.81 -14.12 -17.35
N SER A 141 9.85 -14.97 -16.32
CA SER A 141 11.09 -15.44 -15.68
C SER A 141 11.74 -16.65 -16.37
N SER A 142 11.30 -16.99 -17.58
CA SER A 142 11.85 -18.09 -18.37
C SER A 142 12.16 -17.63 -19.80
N ASP A 143 13.21 -18.19 -20.38
CA ASP A 143 13.50 -18.02 -21.81
C ASP A 143 12.36 -18.62 -22.64
N ILE A 144 12.01 -17.95 -23.74
CA ILE A 144 10.95 -18.38 -24.65
C ILE A 144 11.57 -18.61 -26.03
N ASP A 145 11.28 -19.77 -26.63
CA ASP A 145 11.65 -20.05 -28.02
C ASP A 145 10.50 -19.64 -28.95
N LEU A 146 10.72 -18.62 -29.77
CA LEU A 146 9.71 -18.07 -30.68
C LEU A 146 9.37 -19.01 -31.83
N ARG A 147 10.16 -20.07 -32.06
CA ARG A 147 9.84 -21.13 -33.04
C ARG A 147 9.07 -22.31 -32.44
N ASN A 148 8.97 -22.36 -31.12
CA ASN A 148 8.26 -23.38 -30.37
C ASN A 148 7.63 -22.70 -29.15
N LEU A 149 6.56 -21.95 -29.42
CA LEU A 149 5.93 -21.15 -28.39
C LEU A 149 5.29 -22.08 -27.34
N TYR A 150 5.68 -21.88 -26.08
CA TYR A 150 5.10 -22.50 -24.90
C TYR A 150 4.99 -24.04 -24.95
N GLY A 151 5.88 -24.73 -25.68
CA GLY A 151 5.92 -26.19 -25.80
C GLY A 151 5.00 -26.78 -26.87
N GLY A 152 4.44 -25.96 -27.76
CA GLY A 152 3.66 -26.38 -28.93
C GLY A 152 4.51 -26.72 -30.16
N SER A 153 3.88 -27.08 -31.28
CA SER A 153 4.55 -27.23 -32.59
C SER A 153 4.42 -25.99 -33.48
N GLU A 154 4.01 -24.86 -32.89
CA GLU A 154 3.62 -23.64 -33.60
C GLU A 154 4.71 -22.56 -33.45
N GLU A 155 5.01 -21.93 -34.59
CA GLU A 155 5.99 -20.86 -34.74
C GLU A 155 5.29 -19.51 -34.62
N LEU A 156 5.91 -18.54 -33.93
CA LEU A 156 5.42 -17.17 -33.85
C LEU A 156 5.19 -16.62 -35.26
N ARG A 157 3.98 -16.15 -35.50
CA ARG A 157 3.64 -15.39 -36.70
C ARG A 157 3.50 -13.94 -36.35
N MET A 158 3.97 -13.09 -37.24
CA MET A 158 3.79 -11.65 -37.14
C MET A 158 3.01 -11.18 -38.36
N ARG A 159 2.05 -10.29 -38.16
CA ARG A 159 1.23 -9.73 -39.23
C ARG A 159 1.20 -8.22 -39.14
N LEU A 160 1.17 -7.59 -40.30
CA LEU A 160 1.03 -6.16 -40.45
C LEU A 160 -0.40 -5.85 -40.89
N VAL A 161 -0.97 -4.80 -40.30
CA VAL A 161 -2.27 -4.25 -40.64
C VAL A 161 -2.06 -2.87 -41.22
N ASN A 162 -2.59 -2.63 -42.42
CA ASN A 162 -2.45 -1.32 -43.07
C ASN A 162 -3.54 -0.33 -42.61
N SER A 163 -3.45 0.91 -43.07
CA SER A 163 -4.42 1.99 -42.78
C SER A 163 -5.88 1.70 -43.19
N SER A 164 -6.12 0.66 -44.01
CA SER A 164 -7.44 0.20 -44.47
C SER A 164 -7.90 -1.10 -43.80
N ASP A 165 -7.25 -1.50 -42.71
CA ASP A 165 -7.49 -2.73 -41.94
C ASP A 165 -7.10 -4.05 -42.62
N ASN A 166 -6.39 -4.00 -43.75
CA ASN A 166 -5.98 -5.23 -44.45
C ASN A 166 -4.79 -5.86 -43.74
N ILE A 167 -4.90 -7.16 -43.49
CA ILE A 167 -3.88 -7.97 -42.81
C ILE A 167 -2.95 -8.62 -43.83
N SER A 168 -1.65 -8.57 -43.57
CA SER A 168 -0.61 -9.27 -44.34
C SER A 168 0.33 -10.01 -43.39
N THR A 169 0.74 -11.23 -43.74
CA THR A 169 1.66 -12.01 -42.90
C THR A 169 3.10 -11.65 -43.25
N LEU A 170 3.91 -11.42 -42.22
CA LEU A 170 5.31 -11.04 -42.35
C LEU A 170 6.16 -12.29 -42.62
N ASN A 171 6.97 -12.25 -43.68
CA ASN A 171 7.96 -13.29 -43.93
C ASN A 171 9.22 -13.01 -43.12
N ILE A 172 9.48 -13.86 -42.12
CA ILE A 172 10.58 -13.69 -41.16
C ILE A 172 11.76 -14.58 -41.54
N THR A 173 12.96 -14.00 -41.56
CA THR A 173 14.23 -14.72 -41.65
C THR A 173 14.92 -14.69 -40.29
N TRP A 174 14.91 -15.81 -39.58
CA TRP A 174 15.46 -15.90 -38.23
C TRP A 174 16.98 -16.03 -38.21
N ILE A 175 17.63 -15.30 -37.30
CA ILE A 175 19.05 -15.39 -36.98
C ILE A 175 19.24 -16.05 -35.61
N ASN A 176 18.42 -15.63 -34.64
CA ASN A 176 18.19 -16.26 -33.35
C ASN A 176 16.70 -16.67 -33.26
N SER A 177 16.30 -17.49 -32.30
CA SER A 177 14.88 -17.79 -32.01
C SER A 177 14.51 -17.67 -30.54
N THR A 178 15.48 -17.55 -29.64
CA THR A 178 15.21 -17.46 -28.20
C THR A 178 15.17 -16.02 -27.75
N ILE A 179 14.04 -15.61 -27.17
CA ILE A 179 13.92 -14.39 -26.38
C ILE A 179 14.19 -14.75 -24.90
N PRO A 180 15.27 -14.23 -24.29
CA PRO A 180 15.60 -14.61 -22.92
C PRO A 180 14.62 -14.05 -21.89
N ALA A 181 14.56 -14.64 -20.70
CA ALA A 181 13.80 -14.13 -19.56
C ALA A 181 14.16 -12.67 -19.28
N HIS A 182 13.16 -11.80 -19.13
CA HIS A 182 13.36 -10.36 -18.89
C HIS A 182 14.23 -9.69 -19.97
N GLY A 183 14.20 -10.23 -21.20
CA GLY A 183 15.01 -9.79 -22.33
C GLY A 183 14.17 -9.34 -23.52
N TYR A 184 14.86 -8.92 -24.58
CA TYR A 184 14.27 -8.36 -25.78
C TYR A 184 14.57 -9.22 -27.01
N PHE A 185 13.83 -9.02 -28.09
CA PHE A 185 14.08 -9.65 -29.37
C PHE A 185 13.77 -8.69 -30.52
N LEU A 186 14.74 -8.48 -31.41
CA LEU A 186 14.66 -7.45 -32.45
C LEU A 186 14.34 -8.04 -33.83
N PHE A 187 13.19 -7.66 -34.40
CA PHE A 187 12.86 -7.87 -35.81
C PHE A 187 13.12 -6.58 -36.58
N ALA A 188 13.97 -6.61 -37.62
CA ALA A 188 14.29 -5.39 -38.38
C ALA A 188 14.24 -5.60 -39.90
N SER A 189 14.01 -4.53 -40.65
CA SER A 189 14.07 -4.57 -42.12
C SER A 189 15.49 -4.76 -42.67
N ASP A 190 16.50 -4.48 -41.86
CA ASP A 190 17.93 -4.63 -42.16
C ASP A 190 18.62 -5.49 -41.09
N ASN A 191 19.87 -5.91 -41.36
CA ASN A 191 20.64 -6.78 -40.45
C ASN A 191 20.99 -6.12 -39.09
N ALA A 192 20.87 -4.79 -38.99
CA ALA A 192 21.10 -4.04 -37.76
C ALA A 192 20.36 -2.70 -37.78
N VAL A 193 20.00 -2.20 -36.59
CA VAL A 193 19.46 -0.86 -36.36
C VAL A 193 20.36 -0.19 -35.32
N ASP A 194 20.91 0.99 -35.62
CA ASP A 194 21.79 1.73 -34.69
C ASP A 194 22.91 0.88 -34.06
N SER A 195 23.55 0.03 -34.87
CA SER A 195 24.61 -0.92 -34.45
C SER A 195 24.15 -2.08 -33.57
N ILE A 196 22.85 -2.20 -33.29
CA ILE A 196 22.24 -3.36 -32.63
C ILE A 196 21.86 -4.37 -33.71
N ALA A 197 22.43 -5.57 -33.64
CA ALA A 197 22.15 -6.63 -34.59
C ALA A 197 20.70 -7.11 -34.46
N ALA A 198 20.04 -7.34 -35.59
CA ALA A 198 18.71 -7.93 -35.61
C ALA A 198 18.77 -9.42 -35.20
N ASP A 199 17.81 -9.86 -34.41
CA ASP A 199 17.64 -11.29 -34.08
C ASP A 199 16.85 -12.02 -35.18
N ALA A 200 16.04 -11.29 -35.95
CA ALA A 200 15.40 -11.75 -37.17
C ALA A 200 15.17 -10.58 -38.13
N THR A 201 15.07 -10.87 -39.43
CA THR A 201 14.84 -9.84 -40.45
C THR A 201 13.57 -10.07 -41.25
N PHE A 202 13.00 -8.99 -41.80
CA PHE A 202 11.82 -9.02 -42.68
C PHE A 202 11.98 -8.05 -43.86
N SER A 203 11.13 -8.18 -44.89
CA SER A 203 11.22 -7.33 -46.10
C SER A 203 9.92 -6.56 -46.45
N ALA A 204 8.99 -6.46 -45.51
CA ALA A 204 7.76 -5.66 -45.65
C ALA A 204 7.96 -4.20 -45.23
N GLN A 205 7.05 -3.32 -45.66
CA GLN A 205 7.00 -1.91 -45.28
C GLN A 205 6.03 -1.71 -44.11
N LEU A 206 6.43 -0.91 -43.13
CA LEU A 206 5.56 -0.42 -42.06
C LEU A 206 4.86 0.86 -42.50
N ASP A 207 3.54 0.92 -42.29
CA ASP A 207 2.72 2.07 -42.65
C ASP A 207 2.74 3.15 -41.56
N TYR A 208 2.72 4.43 -41.97
CA TYR A 208 2.58 5.56 -41.04
C TYR A 208 1.30 5.51 -40.20
N SER A 209 0.23 4.92 -40.74
CA SER A 209 -0.91 4.44 -39.98
C SER A 209 -1.11 2.96 -40.28
N GLY A 210 -0.95 2.13 -39.25
CA GLY A 210 -1.01 0.70 -39.38
C GLY A 210 -1.00 0.02 -38.02
N GLY A 211 -0.72 -1.26 -38.02
CA GLY A 211 -0.64 -2.06 -36.80
C GLY A 211 0.24 -3.28 -36.97
N VAL A 212 0.70 -3.81 -35.85
CA VAL A 212 1.42 -5.08 -35.76
C VAL A 212 0.62 -6.00 -34.85
N MET A 213 0.55 -7.27 -35.21
CA MET A 213 0.03 -8.31 -34.33
C MET A 213 0.95 -9.53 -34.35
N ILE A 214 1.02 -10.19 -33.21
CA ILE A 214 1.72 -11.47 -33.05
C ILE A 214 0.70 -12.56 -32.66
N ASP A 215 0.79 -13.70 -33.34
CA ASP A 215 -0.10 -14.86 -33.15
C ASP A 215 0.65 -16.19 -33.15
N ASP A 216 0.07 -17.20 -32.51
CA ASP A 216 0.52 -18.61 -32.57
C ASP A 216 -0.34 -19.46 -33.52
N ASP A 217 -1.63 -19.15 -33.68
CA ASP A 217 -2.57 -19.91 -34.51
C ASP A 217 -2.86 -19.27 -35.89
N LEU A 218 -3.38 -20.05 -36.84
CA LEU A 218 -3.98 -19.54 -38.07
C LEU A 218 -5.32 -18.82 -37.81
N ASP A 219 -5.99 -19.13 -36.70
CA ASP A 219 -7.25 -18.50 -36.29
C ASP A 219 -7.03 -17.23 -35.46
N LEU A 220 -7.15 -16.09 -36.14
CA LEU A 220 -7.03 -14.74 -35.55
C LEU A 220 -8.01 -14.49 -34.39
N ALA A 221 -9.10 -15.27 -34.28
CA ALA A 221 -10.08 -15.11 -33.21
C ALA A 221 -9.61 -15.69 -31.86
N ASN A 222 -8.69 -16.66 -31.86
CA ASN A 222 -8.33 -17.42 -30.66
C ASN A 222 -6.81 -17.50 -30.36
N GLY A 223 -5.94 -17.12 -31.31
CA GLY A 223 -4.47 -17.25 -31.19
C GLY A 223 -3.67 -15.94 -31.20
N THR A 224 -4.29 -14.78 -30.99
CA THR A 224 -3.53 -13.51 -30.91
C THR A 224 -2.86 -13.40 -29.54
N ILE A 225 -1.54 -13.24 -29.52
CA ILE A 225 -0.72 -13.10 -28.30
C ILE A 225 -0.69 -11.64 -27.84
N ASP A 226 -0.46 -10.72 -28.77
CA ASP A 226 -0.41 -9.28 -28.53
C ASP A 226 -0.59 -8.52 -29.86
N ARG A 227 -1.05 -7.27 -29.79
CA ARG A 227 -1.22 -6.40 -30.97
C ARG A 227 -1.19 -4.92 -30.60
N VAL A 228 -0.67 -4.12 -31.52
CA VAL A 228 -0.64 -2.67 -31.39
C VAL A 228 -1.06 -2.02 -32.70
N GLY A 229 -2.07 -1.15 -32.62
CA GLY A 229 -2.54 -0.31 -33.73
C GLY A 229 -2.25 1.16 -33.48
N TRP A 230 -1.92 1.91 -34.54
CA TRP A 230 -1.64 3.35 -34.48
C TRP A 230 -2.16 4.13 -35.69
N GLY A 231 -2.23 5.45 -35.52
CA GLY A 231 -2.55 6.39 -36.58
C GLY A 231 -4.05 6.62 -36.83
N ALA A 232 -4.36 7.47 -37.80
CA ALA A 232 -5.70 7.92 -38.13
C ALA A 232 -6.54 6.90 -38.93
N GLY A 233 -5.90 5.91 -39.55
CA GLY A 233 -6.53 4.88 -40.40
C GLY A 233 -7.48 3.93 -39.66
N THR A 234 -8.22 3.12 -40.41
CA THR A 234 -9.13 2.11 -39.85
C THR A 234 -8.33 0.86 -39.47
N VAL A 235 -7.53 0.93 -38.40
CA VAL A 235 -6.69 -0.18 -37.95
C VAL A 235 -7.39 -0.90 -36.79
N THR A 236 -8.45 -1.65 -37.05
CA THR A 236 -9.21 -2.33 -35.99
C THR A 236 -8.68 -3.71 -35.64
N ASN A 237 -8.13 -4.46 -36.61
CA ASN A 237 -7.66 -5.83 -36.39
C ASN A 237 -6.44 -5.92 -35.46
N ALA A 238 -5.54 -4.93 -35.52
CA ALA A 238 -4.35 -4.84 -34.67
C ALA A 238 -4.55 -3.98 -33.42
N THR A 239 -5.78 -3.53 -33.11
CA THR A 239 -6.03 -2.64 -31.96
C THR A 239 -6.57 -3.41 -30.75
N GLU A 240 -5.96 -3.17 -29.60
CA GLU A 240 -6.52 -3.53 -28.29
C GLU A 240 -7.21 -2.31 -27.71
N GLY A 241 -8.49 -2.44 -27.39
CA GLY A 241 -9.28 -1.33 -26.85
C GLY A 241 -9.30 -0.13 -27.80
N ALA A 242 -8.45 0.87 -27.52
CA ALA A 242 -8.26 2.05 -28.36
C ALA A 242 -6.83 2.13 -28.91
N LYS A 243 -6.70 2.40 -30.21
CA LYS A 243 -5.43 2.55 -30.92
C LYS A 243 -4.66 3.79 -30.48
N VAL A 244 -3.34 3.76 -30.65
CA VAL A 244 -2.51 4.94 -30.48
C VAL A 244 -2.93 6.03 -31.49
N PRO A 245 -3.31 7.25 -31.06
CA PRO A 245 -4.09 8.15 -31.90
C PRO A 245 -3.32 8.86 -33.03
N ASN A 246 -1.99 8.92 -32.98
CA ASN A 246 -1.18 9.66 -33.95
C ASN A 246 -0.53 8.75 -34.99
N ASP A 247 -0.41 9.26 -36.22
CA ASP A 247 0.41 8.63 -37.25
C ASP A 247 1.88 8.70 -36.83
N LEU A 248 2.63 7.64 -37.14
CA LEU A 248 4.08 7.66 -37.04
C LEU A 248 4.68 8.35 -38.26
N THR A 249 5.79 9.05 -38.08
CA THR A 249 6.63 9.57 -39.17
C THR A 249 8.00 8.92 -39.15
N THR A 250 8.83 9.19 -40.17
CA THR A 250 10.18 8.64 -40.22
C THR A 250 11.00 9.12 -39.03
N GLY A 251 11.54 8.20 -38.24
CA GLY A 251 12.30 8.47 -37.01
C GLY A 251 11.46 8.40 -35.74
N ASP A 252 10.14 8.31 -35.85
CA ASP A 252 9.26 8.12 -34.69
C ASP A 252 9.22 6.64 -34.25
N SER A 253 8.92 6.42 -32.98
CA SER A 253 8.57 5.11 -32.45
C SER A 253 7.35 5.16 -31.54
N ILE A 254 6.64 4.05 -31.48
CA ILE A 254 5.71 3.75 -30.39
C ILE A 254 6.40 2.77 -29.45
N GLU A 255 6.53 3.15 -28.19
CA GLU A 255 7.17 2.32 -27.15
C GLU A 255 6.13 1.98 -26.07
N ARG A 256 6.02 0.70 -25.72
CA ARG A 256 5.19 0.21 -24.63
C ARG A 256 5.77 0.69 -23.32
N LYS A 257 4.91 1.18 -22.43
CA LYS A 257 5.31 1.71 -21.14
C LYS A 257 5.91 0.62 -20.26
N ALA A 258 6.81 1.03 -19.37
CA ALA A 258 7.23 0.20 -18.25
C ALA A 258 6.17 0.14 -17.15
N TRP A 259 5.40 1.22 -16.98
CA TRP A 259 4.42 1.39 -15.92
C TRP A 259 3.34 2.43 -16.32
N SER A 260 2.14 2.46 -15.72
CA SER A 260 1.04 3.37 -16.14
C SER A 260 1.41 4.84 -16.23
N ILE A 261 2.34 5.26 -15.36
CA ILE A 261 2.80 6.65 -15.25
C ILE A 261 3.96 7.01 -16.18
N SER A 262 4.50 6.04 -16.91
CA SER A 262 5.62 6.27 -17.82
C SER A 262 5.18 7.19 -18.96
N THR A 263 5.91 8.29 -19.12
CA THR A 263 5.79 9.23 -20.24
C THR A 263 6.96 9.03 -21.19
N ALA A 264 6.88 9.57 -22.41
CA ALA A 264 7.99 9.53 -23.36
C ALA A 264 9.30 10.08 -22.73
N GLU A 265 9.26 11.12 -21.91
CA GLU A 265 10.48 11.62 -21.24
C GLU A 265 11.02 10.65 -20.19
N ARG A 266 10.14 9.93 -19.48
CA ARG A 266 10.55 8.97 -18.45
C ARG A 266 11.13 7.70 -19.04
N MET A 267 10.56 7.23 -20.15
CA MET A 267 11.07 6.10 -20.93
C MET A 267 12.45 6.38 -21.54
N ARG A 268 12.85 7.65 -21.67
CA ARG A 268 14.25 8.04 -22.00
C ARG A 268 15.17 8.16 -20.78
N GLY A 269 14.66 8.01 -19.57
CA GLY A 269 15.37 8.34 -18.34
C GLY A 269 15.19 7.28 -17.24
N PRO A 270 14.47 7.59 -16.15
CA PRO A 270 14.38 6.69 -14.99
C PRO A 270 13.61 5.38 -15.25
N ASP A 271 12.79 5.32 -16.31
CA ASP A 271 11.97 4.16 -16.62
C ASP A 271 12.56 3.29 -17.74
N SER A 272 13.63 3.74 -18.42
CA SER A 272 14.26 3.08 -19.57
C SER A 272 14.95 1.74 -19.28
N ARG A 273 14.91 1.29 -18.03
CA ARG A 273 15.55 0.04 -17.55
C ARG A 273 14.61 -0.82 -16.73
N ARG A 274 13.31 -0.59 -16.87
CA ARG A 274 12.25 -1.20 -16.05
C ARG A 274 11.42 -2.21 -16.85
N GLY A 275 11.89 -2.58 -18.04
CA GLY A 275 11.18 -3.45 -18.96
C GLY A 275 9.95 -2.77 -19.56
N ASN A 276 9.42 -3.29 -20.66
CA ASN A 276 8.26 -2.72 -21.35
C ASN A 276 7.03 -3.61 -21.11
N GLY A 277 6.72 -3.88 -19.84
CA GLY A 277 5.76 -4.91 -19.45
C GLY A 277 4.34 -4.43 -19.16
N TYR A 278 4.03 -3.13 -19.26
CA TYR A 278 2.72 -2.60 -18.90
C TYR A 278 1.65 -2.96 -19.95
N GLU A 279 0.53 -3.54 -19.49
CA GLU A 279 -0.48 -4.16 -20.37
C GLU A 279 -1.89 -4.04 -19.79
N THR A 280 -2.75 -3.19 -20.39
CA THR A 280 -4.15 -2.99 -19.97
C THR A 280 -5.18 -3.52 -20.97
N ASN A 281 -4.73 -4.19 -22.04
CA ASN A 281 -5.45 -4.48 -23.27
C ASN A 281 -6.02 -3.21 -23.90
N ASN A 282 -5.25 -2.11 -23.86
CA ASN A 282 -5.64 -0.84 -24.45
C ASN A 282 -4.42 -0.05 -24.92
N ASN A 283 -4.16 -0.06 -26.24
CA ASN A 283 -2.93 0.50 -26.79
C ASN A 283 -2.71 2.00 -26.47
N THR A 284 -3.77 2.80 -26.32
CA THR A 284 -3.66 4.22 -25.92
C THR A 284 -3.10 4.39 -24.50
N ASN A 285 -3.42 3.46 -23.61
CA ASN A 285 -2.90 3.46 -22.25
C ASN A 285 -1.50 2.87 -22.20
N ASP A 286 -1.23 1.89 -23.05
CA ASP A 286 -0.07 1.01 -22.94
C ASP A 286 1.17 1.57 -23.62
N PHE A 287 1.01 2.41 -24.65
CA PHE A 287 2.13 2.96 -25.43
C PHE A 287 2.31 4.47 -25.24
N VAL A 288 3.55 4.93 -25.44
CA VAL A 288 3.92 6.33 -25.63
C VAL A 288 4.53 6.50 -27.02
N ILE A 289 4.46 7.71 -27.56
CA ILE A 289 5.06 8.04 -28.84
C ILE A 289 6.33 8.83 -28.58
N HIS A 290 7.42 8.41 -29.22
CA HIS A 290 8.64 9.17 -29.31
C HIS A 290 8.74 9.82 -30.68
N HIS A 291 9.10 11.10 -30.66
CA HIS A 291 9.48 11.82 -31.86
C HIS A 291 11.00 11.83 -32.02
N ASP A 292 11.45 11.49 -33.23
CA ASP A 292 12.87 11.43 -33.65
C ASP A 292 13.75 10.65 -32.67
N PHE A 293 13.24 9.54 -32.15
CA PHE A 293 13.94 8.72 -31.17
C PHE A 293 13.35 7.32 -31.14
N TYR A 294 14.25 6.37 -31.00
CA TYR A 294 14.00 4.95 -30.80
C TYR A 294 15.21 4.35 -30.08
N ALA A 295 15.04 3.24 -29.37
CA ALA A 295 16.10 2.64 -28.59
C ALA A 295 16.10 1.11 -28.71
N PRO A 296 16.42 0.54 -29.90
CA PRO A 296 16.28 -0.88 -30.16
C PRO A 296 17.17 -1.72 -29.24
N GLN A 297 16.61 -2.82 -28.77
CA GLN A 297 17.22 -3.84 -27.93
C GLN A 297 16.99 -5.21 -28.56
N ASN A 298 17.96 -6.11 -28.38
CA ASN A 298 17.92 -7.46 -28.94
C ASN A 298 18.16 -8.51 -27.85
N SER A 299 18.26 -9.77 -28.23
CA SER A 299 18.47 -10.91 -27.31
C SER A 299 19.75 -10.81 -26.47
N SER A 300 20.73 -10.00 -26.89
CA SER A 300 22.00 -9.75 -26.21
C SER A 300 21.99 -8.50 -25.32
N SER A 301 20.92 -7.70 -25.37
CA SER A 301 20.75 -6.54 -24.49
C SER A 301 20.67 -6.94 -23.01
N ALA A 302 20.95 -5.98 -22.13
CA ALA A 302 20.82 -6.16 -20.69
C ALA A 302 19.39 -6.58 -20.33
N ARG A 303 19.25 -7.47 -19.34
CA ARG A 303 17.93 -7.88 -18.84
C ARG A 303 17.31 -6.75 -18.04
N GLU A 304 16.02 -6.57 -18.21
CA GLU A 304 15.23 -5.57 -17.53
C GLU A 304 14.06 -6.23 -16.84
N GLU A 305 14.05 -6.17 -15.50
CA GLU A 305 12.96 -6.74 -14.72
C GLU A 305 11.71 -5.87 -14.87
N PRO A 306 10.53 -6.46 -15.12
CA PRO A 306 9.30 -5.69 -15.15
C PRO A 306 9.03 -5.09 -13.78
N VAL A 307 8.36 -3.94 -13.76
CA VAL A 307 7.91 -3.30 -12.53
C VAL A 307 7.03 -4.26 -11.72
N ARG A 308 7.45 -4.67 -10.53
CA ARG A 308 6.73 -5.68 -9.73
C ARG A 308 5.46 -5.10 -9.10
N ASN A 309 4.30 -5.50 -9.61
CA ASN A 309 3.03 -5.26 -8.93
C ASN A 309 2.88 -6.13 -7.67
N ILE A 310 1.81 -5.96 -6.91
CA ILE A 310 1.59 -6.69 -5.66
C ILE A 310 1.64 -8.21 -5.92
N GLN A 311 0.96 -8.72 -6.94
CA GLN A 311 0.90 -10.16 -7.18
C GLN A 311 2.19 -10.76 -7.76
N ALA A 312 2.97 -9.97 -8.49
CA ALA A 312 4.28 -10.34 -9.02
C ALA A 312 5.41 -10.19 -8.00
N SER A 313 5.15 -9.54 -6.85
CA SER A 313 6.13 -9.42 -5.78
C SER A 313 6.42 -10.79 -5.14
N PRO A 314 7.68 -11.07 -4.74
CA PRO A 314 8.01 -12.34 -4.09
C PRO A 314 7.16 -12.61 -2.84
N ARG A 315 6.83 -13.87 -2.59
CA ARG A 315 5.99 -14.27 -1.43
C ARG A 315 6.62 -13.87 -0.11
N THR A 316 7.95 -13.89 -0.01
CA THR A 316 8.68 -13.43 1.18
C THR A 316 8.46 -11.94 1.43
N ILE A 317 8.45 -11.12 0.38
CA ILE A 317 8.18 -9.68 0.48
C ILE A 317 6.72 -9.43 0.85
N LEU A 318 5.78 -10.13 0.21
CA LEU A 318 4.35 -10.03 0.54
C LEU A 318 4.06 -10.41 2.00
N PHE A 319 4.69 -11.48 2.48
CA PHE A 319 4.59 -11.86 3.88
C PHE A 319 5.20 -10.80 4.80
N TRP A 320 6.33 -10.20 4.44
CA TRP A 320 6.93 -9.10 5.20
C TRP A 320 5.98 -7.90 5.30
N ARG A 321 5.30 -7.52 4.21
CA ARG A 321 4.29 -6.46 4.20
C ARG A 321 3.21 -6.72 5.24
N SER A 322 2.55 -7.87 5.17
CA SER A 322 1.50 -8.23 6.13
C SER A 322 2.01 -8.41 7.56
N LEU A 323 3.23 -8.91 7.74
CA LEU A 323 3.84 -9.08 9.05
C LEU A 323 4.13 -7.73 9.72
N THR A 324 4.61 -6.73 8.98
CA THR A 324 4.86 -5.39 9.55
C THR A 324 3.58 -4.76 10.09
N GLU A 325 2.44 -4.93 9.40
CA GLU A 325 1.12 -4.51 9.91
C GLU A 325 0.70 -5.32 11.13
N TRP A 326 0.89 -6.63 11.12
CA TRP A 326 0.52 -7.48 12.26
C TRP A 326 1.31 -7.13 13.53
N VAL A 327 2.62 -6.91 13.39
CA VAL A 327 3.49 -6.45 14.47
C VAL A 327 3.16 -5.02 14.88
N GLY A 328 2.83 -4.17 13.91
CA GLY A 328 2.40 -2.79 14.11
C GLY A 328 1.07 -2.66 14.85
N GLY A 329 0.07 -3.46 14.49
CA GLY A 329 -1.35 -3.36 14.84
C GLY A 329 -1.66 -3.63 16.31
N VAL A 330 -1.20 -4.75 16.86
CA VAL A 330 -1.19 -4.95 18.33
C VAL A 330 -0.05 -4.21 19.03
N GLY A 331 0.90 -3.75 18.23
CA GLY A 331 1.98 -2.89 18.63
C GLY A 331 3.16 -3.69 19.14
N VAL A 332 4.33 -3.35 18.61
CA VAL A 332 5.36 -2.59 19.33
C VAL A 332 5.08 -2.36 20.85
N VAL A 333 3.88 -1.97 21.29
CA VAL A 333 3.43 -2.01 22.70
C VAL A 333 3.76 -3.34 23.40
N VAL A 334 3.31 -4.49 22.90
CA VAL A 334 3.54 -5.79 23.54
C VAL A 334 5.04 -6.09 23.58
N LEU A 335 5.75 -5.68 22.53
CA LEU A 335 7.20 -5.79 22.42
C LEU A 335 7.94 -4.89 23.45
N PHE A 336 7.49 -3.64 23.65
CA PHE A 336 7.99 -2.71 24.67
C PHE A 336 7.60 -3.15 26.10
N LEU A 337 6.42 -3.73 26.28
CA LEU A 337 5.99 -4.24 27.58
C LEU A 337 6.76 -5.50 27.96
N ALA A 338 7.05 -6.37 26.98
CA ALA A 338 7.95 -7.51 27.13
C ALA A 338 9.40 -7.08 27.40
N ALA A 339 9.84 -5.94 26.84
CA ALA A 339 11.16 -5.33 27.11
C ALA A 339 11.43 -4.99 28.57
N LEU A 340 10.37 -4.76 29.34
CA LEU A 340 10.43 -4.13 30.64
C LEU A 340 10.09 -5.11 31.76
N ILE A 341 10.34 -6.40 31.54
CA ILE A 341 10.31 -7.45 32.57
C ILE A 341 11.34 -7.07 33.67
N GLY A 342 10.88 -6.29 34.66
CA GLY A 342 11.69 -5.79 35.79
C GLY A 342 11.54 -4.28 36.07
N ALA A 343 11.05 -3.48 35.11
CA ALA A 343 10.98 -2.02 35.21
C ALA A 343 9.52 -1.49 35.17
N GLY A 344 8.66 -2.01 36.06
CA GLY A 344 7.20 -1.82 36.01
C GLY A 344 6.71 -0.36 35.89
N ARG A 345 7.42 0.61 36.50
CA ARG A 345 7.07 2.05 36.38
C ARG A 345 7.40 2.63 35.00
N ALA A 346 8.49 2.20 34.37
CA ALA A 346 8.87 2.64 33.03
C ALA A 346 7.96 2.04 31.95
N ALA A 347 7.61 0.75 32.11
CA ALA A 347 6.65 0.05 31.24
C ALA A 347 5.30 0.75 31.18
N ARG A 348 4.81 1.19 32.35
CA ARG A 348 3.56 1.92 32.44
C ARG A 348 3.58 3.23 31.66
N LYS A 349 4.69 3.98 31.76
CA LYS A 349 4.83 5.27 31.10
C LYS A 349 4.96 5.13 29.58
N MET A 350 5.54 4.04 29.08
CA MET A 350 5.51 3.74 27.64
C MET A 350 4.11 3.33 27.17
N TYR A 351 3.41 2.47 27.91
CA TYR A 351 2.04 2.06 27.58
C TYR A 351 1.06 3.25 27.50
N VAL A 352 1.18 4.19 28.44
CA VAL A 352 0.41 5.44 28.43
C VAL A 352 0.91 6.42 27.36
N ALA A 353 2.20 6.39 27.00
CA ALA A 353 2.75 7.23 25.93
C ALA A 353 2.29 6.81 24.54
N GLU A 354 1.93 5.54 24.35
CA GLU A 354 1.20 5.05 23.16
C GLU A 354 -0.32 5.14 23.35
N ALA A 355 -0.74 6.03 24.25
CA ALA A 355 -2.12 6.43 24.51
C ALA A 355 -3.09 5.33 24.94
N ARG A 356 -2.63 4.26 25.61
CA ARG A 356 -3.49 3.25 26.24
C ARG A 356 -3.66 3.54 27.74
N VAL A 357 -4.86 3.95 28.17
CA VAL A 357 -5.13 4.36 29.57
C VAL A 357 -5.86 3.28 30.37
N GLU A 358 -6.67 2.43 29.74
CA GLU A 358 -7.48 1.44 30.46
C GLU A 358 -6.64 0.27 31.00
N ARG A 359 -6.85 -0.07 32.27
CA ARG A 359 -6.26 -1.26 32.91
C ARG A 359 -7.05 -2.49 32.54
N ILE A 360 -6.48 -3.35 31.69
CA ILE A 360 -7.07 -4.65 31.34
C ILE A 360 -6.80 -5.69 32.43
N GLU A 361 -5.57 -5.74 32.94
CA GLU A 361 -5.15 -6.64 34.02
C GLU A 361 -4.44 -5.90 35.15
N PRO A 362 -4.36 -6.48 36.37
CA PRO A 362 -3.66 -5.88 37.52
C PRO A 362 -2.17 -5.63 37.28
N SER A 363 -1.54 -6.44 36.42
CA SER A 363 -0.12 -6.30 36.07
C SER A 363 0.06 -6.09 34.57
N ILE A 364 1.05 -5.27 34.20
CA ILE A 364 1.39 -4.96 32.81
C ILE A 364 1.82 -6.22 32.03
N ARG A 365 2.51 -7.16 32.70
CA ARG A 365 2.89 -8.45 32.11
C ARG A 365 1.66 -9.28 31.76
N ALA A 366 0.66 -9.30 32.65
CA ALA A 366 -0.60 -9.98 32.38
C ALA A 366 -1.36 -9.28 31.24
N THR A 367 -1.41 -7.94 31.22
CA THR A 367 -2.00 -7.18 30.11
C THR A 367 -1.37 -7.57 28.78
N ALA A 368 -0.04 -7.57 28.66
CA ALA A 368 0.65 -7.93 27.43
C ALA A 368 0.33 -9.37 26.97
N ARG A 369 0.32 -10.33 27.90
CA ARG A 369 -0.02 -11.73 27.61
C ARG A 369 -1.48 -11.88 27.17
N THR A 370 -2.41 -11.19 27.81
CA THR A 370 -3.83 -11.22 27.47
C THR A 370 -4.08 -10.62 26.09
N LEU A 371 -3.46 -9.47 25.79
CA LEU A 371 -3.54 -8.85 24.46
C LEU A 371 -3.01 -9.80 23.38
N TRP A 372 -1.83 -10.40 23.59
CA TRP A 372 -1.25 -11.35 22.65
C TRP A 372 -2.14 -12.56 22.39
N LYS A 373 -2.73 -13.14 23.45
CA LYS A 373 -3.66 -14.28 23.34
C LYS A 373 -4.90 -13.93 22.52
N ILE A 374 -5.51 -12.78 22.79
CA ILE A 374 -6.70 -12.33 22.05
C ILE A 374 -6.35 -12.14 20.58
N TYR A 375 -5.24 -11.47 20.30
CA TYR A 375 -4.82 -11.17 18.93
C TYR A 375 -4.47 -12.42 18.13
N ALA A 376 -3.66 -13.32 18.71
CA ALA A 376 -3.31 -14.59 18.09
C ALA A 376 -4.56 -15.47 17.84
N LEU A 377 -5.51 -15.47 18.78
CA LEU A 377 -6.77 -16.20 18.61
C LEU A 377 -7.57 -15.66 17.43
N PHE A 378 -7.82 -14.34 17.36
CA PHE A 378 -8.59 -13.78 16.25
C PHE A 378 -7.85 -13.86 14.91
N THR A 379 -6.52 -13.78 14.92
CA THR A 379 -5.73 -14.08 13.72
C THR A 379 -5.99 -15.52 13.28
N LEU A 380 -5.86 -16.50 14.17
CA LEU A 380 -6.10 -17.91 13.81
C LEU A 380 -7.53 -18.17 13.32
N LEU A 381 -8.53 -17.63 14.01
CA LEU A 381 -9.93 -17.73 13.61
C LEU A 381 -10.17 -17.07 12.24
N GLY A 382 -9.50 -15.96 11.97
CA GLY A 382 -9.57 -15.30 10.68
C GLY A 382 -8.94 -16.11 9.56
N VAL A 383 -7.75 -16.71 9.78
CA VAL A 383 -7.11 -17.61 8.81
C VAL A 383 -8.02 -18.79 8.47
N VAL A 384 -8.54 -19.48 9.49
CA VAL A 384 -9.43 -20.62 9.29
C VAL A 384 -10.71 -20.19 8.59
N GLY A 385 -11.32 -19.08 9.02
CA GLY A 385 -12.55 -18.56 8.43
C GLY A 385 -12.38 -18.16 6.96
N LEU A 386 -11.31 -17.43 6.63
CA LEU A 386 -11.03 -16.99 5.26
C LEU A 386 -10.68 -18.14 4.32
N TYR A 387 -9.94 -19.14 4.82
CA TYR A 387 -9.61 -20.33 4.05
C TYR A 387 -10.87 -21.15 3.74
N LEU A 388 -11.71 -21.41 4.76
CA LEU A 388 -12.97 -22.13 4.58
C LEU A 388 -14.01 -21.35 3.76
N ALA A 389 -13.95 -20.02 3.78
CA ALA A 389 -14.83 -19.15 2.99
C ALA A 389 -14.47 -19.09 1.50
N GLY A 390 -13.30 -19.63 1.09
CA GLY A 390 -12.92 -19.77 -0.32
C GLY A 390 -11.84 -18.81 -0.80
N THR A 391 -10.91 -18.37 0.07
CA THR A 391 -9.66 -17.78 -0.44
C THR A 391 -8.86 -18.82 -1.23
N PRO A 392 -8.25 -18.48 -2.38
CA PRO A 392 -7.59 -19.47 -3.25
C PRO A 392 -6.41 -20.21 -2.62
N THR A 393 -5.67 -19.55 -1.72
CA THR A 393 -4.51 -20.15 -1.06
C THR A 393 -4.52 -19.91 0.45
N LEU A 394 -3.92 -20.83 1.21
CA LEU A 394 -3.67 -20.63 2.64
C LEU A 394 -2.79 -19.39 2.88
N PHE A 395 -1.87 -19.09 1.97
CA PHE A 395 -1.03 -17.90 2.03
C PHE A 395 -1.86 -16.62 2.01
N GLU A 396 -2.85 -16.52 1.12
CA GLU A 396 -3.80 -15.39 1.10
C GLU A 396 -4.57 -15.27 2.42
N ALA A 397 -5.12 -16.39 2.93
CA ALA A 397 -5.86 -16.40 4.19
C ALA A 397 -5.01 -15.92 5.38
N VAL A 398 -3.74 -16.35 5.45
CA VAL A 398 -2.78 -15.93 6.50
C VAL A 398 -2.52 -14.44 6.44
N ASN A 399 -2.15 -13.93 5.26
CA ASN A 399 -1.82 -12.51 5.08
C ASN A 399 -3.03 -11.62 5.35
N HIS A 400 -4.18 -11.90 4.74
CA HIS A 400 -5.40 -11.11 4.92
C HIS A 400 -5.93 -11.15 6.35
N SER A 401 -5.78 -12.28 7.05
CA SER A 401 -6.18 -12.32 8.46
C SER A 401 -5.27 -11.49 9.34
N MET A 402 -3.96 -11.48 9.06
CA MET A 402 -2.98 -10.68 9.80
C MET A 402 -3.24 -9.19 9.64
N THR A 403 -3.44 -8.73 8.39
CA THR A 403 -3.69 -7.32 8.08
C THR A 403 -5.10 -6.88 8.50
N GLY A 404 -6.08 -7.77 8.38
CA GLY A 404 -7.45 -7.54 8.83
C GLY A 404 -7.57 -7.29 10.33
N ILE A 405 -6.97 -8.13 11.18
CA ILE A 405 -7.03 -7.96 12.64
C ILE A 405 -6.16 -6.79 13.11
N ALA A 406 -5.11 -6.45 12.36
CA ALA A 406 -4.27 -5.28 12.60
C ALA A 406 -4.97 -3.97 12.27
N THR A 407 -6.10 -4.03 11.54
CA THR A 407 -6.72 -2.88 10.86
C THR A 407 -5.65 -2.13 10.06
N GLY A 408 -4.95 -2.85 9.18
CA GLY A 408 -3.79 -2.34 8.44
C GLY A 408 -4.08 -2.13 6.96
N GLY A 409 -4.53 -3.17 6.26
CA GLY A 409 -5.08 -3.03 4.90
C GLY A 409 -4.21 -3.51 3.76
N PHE A 410 -2.96 -3.89 4.01
CA PHE A 410 -2.18 -4.55 2.98
C PHE A 410 -2.82 -5.86 2.51
N THR A 411 -2.73 -6.07 1.21
CA THR A 411 -3.27 -7.22 0.51
C THR A 411 -2.15 -7.88 -0.32
N VAL A 412 -2.40 -9.12 -0.71
CA VAL A 412 -1.55 -9.86 -1.66
C VAL A 412 -2.14 -9.90 -3.07
N ARG A 413 -3.14 -9.05 -3.34
CA ARG A 413 -3.83 -8.89 -4.64
C ARG A 413 -3.85 -7.43 -5.05
N ASN A 414 -3.62 -7.16 -6.33
CA ASN A 414 -3.67 -5.79 -6.88
C ASN A 414 -5.05 -5.14 -6.67
N THR A 415 -6.12 -5.93 -6.84
CA THR A 415 -7.52 -5.49 -6.71
C THR A 415 -8.05 -5.59 -5.27
N SER A 416 -7.17 -5.80 -4.28
CA SER A 416 -7.52 -5.95 -2.87
C SER A 416 -8.55 -7.07 -2.65
N PHE A 417 -9.82 -6.72 -2.45
CA PHE A 417 -10.92 -7.64 -2.16
C PHE A 417 -11.99 -7.65 -3.26
N ALA A 418 -11.77 -6.94 -4.37
CA ALA A 418 -12.76 -6.80 -5.44
C ALA A 418 -13.11 -8.15 -6.10
N GLU A 419 -12.17 -9.09 -6.17
CA GLU A 419 -12.37 -10.41 -6.81
C GLU A 419 -13.03 -11.46 -5.90
N TYR A 420 -13.06 -11.24 -4.57
CA TYR A 420 -13.59 -12.28 -3.67
C TYR A 420 -15.12 -12.31 -3.63
N GLY A 421 -15.63 -13.54 -3.46
CA GLY A 421 -17.04 -13.81 -3.23
C GLY A 421 -17.54 -13.37 -1.85
N TYR A 422 -18.87 -13.28 -1.71
CA TYR A 422 -19.56 -12.82 -0.50
C TYR A 422 -19.12 -13.51 0.82
N PRO A 423 -18.84 -14.83 0.88
CA PRO A 423 -18.40 -15.45 2.12
C PRO A 423 -17.08 -14.88 2.67
N VAL A 424 -16.10 -14.67 1.79
CA VAL A 424 -14.80 -14.08 2.16
C VAL A 424 -14.98 -12.64 2.63
N LEU A 425 -15.82 -11.85 1.94
CA LEU A 425 -16.12 -10.47 2.34
C LEU A 425 -16.77 -10.41 3.73
N ALA A 426 -17.71 -11.32 4.02
CA ALA A 426 -18.38 -11.37 5.31
C ALA A 426 -17.42 -11.71 6.45
N ILE A 427 -16.56 -12.72 6.27
CA ILE A 427 -15.54 -13.07 7.27
C ILE A 427 -14.55 -11.91 7.46
N SER A 428 -14.16 -11.24 6.38
CA SER A 428 -13.25 -10.10 6.44
C SER A 428 -13.84 -8.95 7.27
N ILE A 429 -15.14 -8.61 7.07
CA ILE A 429 -15.83 -7.62 7.90
C ILE A 429 -15.77 -7.98 9.39
N LEU A 430 -15.99 -9.25 9.74
CA LEU A 430 -15.92 -9.69 11.13
C LEU A 430 -14.52 -9.54 11.74
N ILE A 431 -13.48 -9.84 10.98
CA ILE A 431 -12.08 -9.70 11.41
C ILE A 431 -11.72 -8.21 11.57
N MET A 432 -12.09 -7.37 10.59
CA MET A 432 -11.89 -5.91 10.66
C MET A 432 -12.56 -5.32 11.91
N MET A 433 -13.80 -5.72 12.18
CA MET A 433 -14.52 -5.31 13.38
C MET A 433 -13.87 -5.83 14.66
N ALA A 434 -13.37 -7.07 14.68
CA ALA A 434 -12.65 -7.61 15.83
C ALA A 434 -11.38 -6.80 16.13
N GLY A 435 -10.66 -6.31 15.11
CA GLY A 435 -9.50 -5.44 15.28
C GLY A 435 -9.88 -4.04 15.80
N ALA A 436 -10.98 -3.49 15.30
CA ALA A 436 -11.48 -2.17 15.67
C ALA A 436 -12.18 -2.10 17.04
N ILE A 437 -12.68 -3.22 17.56
CA ILE A 437 -13.28 -3.29 18.90
C ILE A 437 -12.17 -3.31 19.97
N SER A 438 -12.41 -2.63 21.09
CA SER A 438 -11.45 -2.59 22.20
C SER A 438 -11.08 -3.99 22.71
N PHE A 439 -9.78 -4.25 22.90
CA PHE A 439 -9.32 -5.52 23.50
C PHE A 439 -9.84 -5.72 24.94
N ALA A 440 -10.19 -4.64 25.65
CA ALA A 440 -10.82 -4.74 26.97
C ALA A 440 -12.21 -5.40 26.88
N VAL A 441 -12.98 -5.11 25.82
CA VAL A 441 -14.28 -5.73 25.58
C VAL A 441 -14.10 -7.22 25.27
N HIS A 442 -13.15 -7.56 24.38
CA HIS A 442 -12.82 -8.96 24.07
C HIS A 442 -12.45 -9.75 25.33
N ARG A 443 -11.62 -9.19 26.21
CA ARG A 443 -11.26 -9.82 27.49
C ARG A 443 -12.47 -10.10 28.37
N ARG A 444 -13.43 -9.15 28.47
CA ARG A 444 -14.68 -9.34 29.23
C ARG A 444 -15.55 -10.45 28.61
N VAL A 445 -15.67 -10.48 27.28
CA VAL A 445 -16.41 -11.53 26.56
C VAL A 445 -15.78 -12.91 26.83
N MET A 446 -14.45 -13.04 26.75
CA MET A 446 -13.74 -14.28 27.08
C MET A 446 -13.86 -14.71 28.54
N ALA A 447 -14.16 -13.77 29.45
CA ALA A 447 -14.46 -14.05 30.85
C ALA A 447 -15.93 -14.47 31.08
N GLY A 448 -16.72 -14.70 30.01
CA GLY A 448 -18.12 -15.12 30.07
C GLY A 448 -19.13 -13.97 30.04
N GLN A 449 -18.71 -12.72 29.88
CA GLN A 449 -19.59 -11.55 29.87
C GLN A 449 -19.97 -11.16 28.44
N TRP A 450 -20.51 -12.08 27.64
CA TRP A 450 -20.86 -11.86 26.23
C TRP A 450 -21.85 -10.71 26.00
N ARG A 451 -22.72 -10.39 26.99
CA ARG A 451 -23.63 -9.24 26.91
C ARG A 451 -22.91 -7.90 26.76
N GLU A 452 -21.66 -7.81 27.23
CA GLU A 452 -20.85 -6.59 27.14
C GLU A 452 -20.64 -6.15 25.68
N LEU A 453 -20.54 -7.09 24.74
CA LEU A 453 -20.36 -6.78 23.32
C LEU A 453 -21.49 -5.88 22.80
N PHE A 454 -22.73 -6.19 23.16
CA PHE A 454 -23.91 -5.45 22.73
C PHE A 454 -24.25 -4.26 23.65
N GLN A 455 -23.78 -4.28 24.90
CA GLN A 455 -23.99 -3.19 25.85
C GLN A 455 -22.94 -2.09 25.74
N ASN A 456 -21.79 -2.34 25.14
CA ASN A 456 -20.76 -1.33 24.96
C ASN A 456 -21.24 -0.20 24.03
N ILE A 457 -21.02 1.05 24.43
CA ILE A 457 -21.47 2.23 23.68
C ILE A 457 -20.70 2.43 22.37
N GLU A 458 -19.41 2.08 22.34
CA GLU A 458 -18.57 2.21 21.15
C GLU A 458 -18.97 1.16 20.10
N VAL A 459 -19.17 -0.10 20.51
CA VAL A 459 -19.63 -1.16 19.58
C VAL A 459 -20.98 -0.80 18.97
N ARG A 460 -21.92 -0.31 19.78
CA ARG A 460 -23.22 0.15 19.29
C ARG A 460 -23.09 1.31 18.31
N LEU A 461 -22.29 2.32 18.64
CA LEU A 461 -22.05 3.46 17.74
C LEU A 461 -21.43 2.99 16.41
N MET A 462 -20.45 2.08 16.47
CA MET A 462 -19.81 1.51 15.29
C MET A 462 -20.84 0.86 14.34
N LEU A 463 -21.70 0.01 14.88
CA LEU A 463 -22.76 -0.65 14.10
C LEU A 463 -23.75 0.36 13.50
N VAL A 464 -24.14 1.39 14.26
CA VAL A 464 -25.03 2.45 13.77
C VAL A 464 -24.38 3.24 12.64
N LEU A 465 -23.11 3.62 12.78
CA LEU A 465 -22.39 4.38 11.75
C LEU A 465 -22.20 3.56 10.47
N ILE A 466 -21.84 2.27 10.57
CA ILE A 466 -21.73 1.39 9.40
C ILE A 466 -23.09 1.28 8.71
N ALA A 467 -24.15 0.96 9.45
CA ALA A 467 -25.49 0.81 8.88
C ALA A 467 -25.98 2.10 8.21
N LEU A 468 -25.80 3.26 8.87
CA LEU A 468 -26.19 4.55 8.30
C LEU A 468 -25.40 4.86 7.03
N ALA A 469 -24.08 4.67 7.03
CA ALA A 469 -23.26 4.92 5.85
C ALA A 469 -23.61 3.97 4.70
N THR A 470 -23.85 2.69 4.99
CA THR A 470 -24.30 1.71 3.99
C THR A 470 -25.62 2.13 3.37
N LEU A 471 -26.60 2.58 4.16
CA LEU A 471 -27.89 3.07 3.66
C LEU A 471 -27.76 4.31 2.77
N LEU A 472 -26.80 5.19 3.04
CA LEU A 472 -26.54 6.37 2.23
C LEU A 472 -25.81 6.02 0.92
N LEU A 473 -24.95 5.01 0.94
CA LEU A 473 -24.14 4.60 -0.23
C LEU A 473 -24.87 3.64 -1.17
N ILE A 474 -25.79 2.81 -0.66
CA ILE A 474 -26.38 1.67 -1.39
C ILE A 474 -26.97 2.04 -2.75
N TRP A 475 -27.59 3.21 -2.85
CA TRP A 475 -28.24 3.69 -4.09
C TRP A 475 -27.25 4.05 -5.19
N SER A 476 -26.01 4.34 -4.83
CA SER A 476 -24.97 4.79 -5.76
C SER A 476 -23.96 3.71 -6.14
N VAL A 477 -23.61 2.82 -5.20
CA VAL A 477 -22.54 1.83 -5.38
C VAL A 477 -22.99 0.38 -5.13
N GLY A 478 -24.26 0.17 -4.77
CA GLY A 478 -24.78 -1.16 -4.45
C GLY A 478 -24.45 -1.64 -3.04
N LEU A 479 -25.19 -2.65 -2.56
CA LEU A 479 -25.11 -3.12 -1.16
C LEU A 479 -23.74 -3.70 -0.81
N ARG A 480 -23.13 -4.44 -1.74
CA ARG A 480 -21.84 -5.10 -1.57
C ARG A 480 -20.76 -4.10 -1.19
N ASP A 481 -20.54 -3.10 -2.05
CA ASP A 481 -19.47 -2.14 -1.87
C ASP A 481 -19.83 -1.12 -0.79
N ALA A 482 -21.10 -0.72 -0.68
CA ALA A 482 -21.56 0.15 0.40
C ALA A 482 -21.26 -0.44 1.80
N LEU A 483 -21.61 -1.71 2.04
CA LEU A 483 -21.40 -2.36 3.33
C LEU A 483 -19.92 -2.59 3.61
N PHE A 484 -19.19 -3.10 2.62
CA PHE A 484 -17.79 -3.44 2.79
C PHE A 484 -16.93 -2.18 2.99
N GLN A 485 -17.10 -1.16 2.15
CA GLN A 485 -16.32 0.07 2.25
C GLN A 485 -16.67 0.90 3.48
N SER A 486 -17.94 0.93 3.91
CA SER A 486 -18.32 1.58 5.17
C SER A 486 -17.64 0.90 6.38
N SER A 487 -17.61 -0.44 6.37
CA SER A 487 -16.97 -1.22 7.43
C SER A 487 -15.46 -1.02 7.42
N SER A 488 -14.83 -1.11 6.25
CA SER A 488 -13.40 -0.91 6.05
C SER A 488 -12.94 0.49 6.48
N ALA A 489 -13.63 1.53 6.02
CA ALA A 489 -13.32 2.92 6.35
C ALA A 489 -13.47 3.23 7.84
N LEU A 490 -14.55 2.78 8.50
CA LEU A 490 -14.77 3.06 9.92
C LEU A 490 -13.83 2.27 10.82
N THR A 491 -13.56 1.00 10.50
CA THR A 491 -12.64 0.17 11.28
C THR A 491 -11.19 0.65 11.14
N GLY A 492 -10.89 1.38 10.07
CA GLY A 492 -9.55 1.82 9.72
C GLY A 492 -8.74 0.70 9.09
N THR A 493 -9.37 -0.23 8.37
CA THR A 493 -8.66 -1.39 7.82
C THR A 493 -8.24 -1.23 6.37
N GLY A 494 -8.88 -0.38 5.56
CA GLY A 494 -8.35 -0.08 4.21
C GLY A 494 -8.54 -1.13 3.12
N PHE A 495 -9.18 -2.27 3.41
CA PHE A 495 -9.56 -3.19 2.35
C PHE A 495 -10.58 -2.55 1.41
N SER A 496 -10.36 -2.70 0.11
CA SER A 496 -11.23 -2.18 -0.92
C SER A 496 -11.83 -3.29 -1.80
N THR A 497 -13.11 -3.16 -2.14
CA THR A 497 -13.82 -4.00 -3.12
C THR A 497 -14.10 -3.30 -4.45
N ALA A 498 -13.75 -2.02 -4.56
CA ALA A 498 -14.04 -1.16 -5.71
C ALA A 498 -12.94 -0.10 -5.90
N ASP A 499 -12.80 0.44 -7.11
CA ASP A 499 -11.95 1.60 -7.33
C ASP A 499 -12.66 2.89 -6.85
N ILE A 500 -12.18 3.43 -5.73
CA ILE A 500 -12.76 4.62 -5.08
C ILE A 500 -12.39 5.89 -5.86
N SER A 501 -11.36 5.86 -6.73
CA SER A 501 -11.00 7.01 -7.56
C SER A 501 -12.16 7.47 -8.44
N MET A 502 -12.95 6.50 -8.94
CA MET A 502 -14.12 6.69 -9.79
C MET A 502 -15.39 7.14 -9.03
N TRP A 503 -15.37 7.11 -7.70
CA TRP A 503 -16.55 7.48 -6.91
C TRP A 503 -16.73 9.00 -6.86
N GLY A 504 -17.98 9.45 -6.69
CA GLY A 504 -18.29 10.87 -6.54
C GLY A 504 -17.81 11.47 -5.21
N ASP A 505 -17.72 12.80 -5.18
CA ASP A 505 -17.31 13.56 -3.99
C ASP A 505 -18.18 13.29 -2.75
N PRO A 506 -19.53 13.13 -2.83
CA PRO A 506 -20.34 12.80 -1.66
C PRO A 506 -19.96 11.45 -1.02
N GLN A 507 -19.66 10.43 -1.84
CA GLN A 507 -19.26 9.11 -1.37
C GLN A 507 -17.88 9.18 -0.71
N LYS A 508 -16.92 9.85 -1.34
CA LYS A 508 -15.58 10.09 -0.79
C LYS A 508 -15.66 10.87 0.53
N GLY A 509 -16.51 11.89 0.60
CA GLY A 509 -16.75 12.68 1.81
C GLY A 509 -17.30 11.85 2.97
N LEU A 510 -18.26 10.96 2.69
CA LEU A 510 -18.82 10.08 3.71
C LEU A 510 -17.78 9.10 4.26
N LEU A 511 -16.99 8.45 3.39
CA LEU A 511 -15.89 7.58 3.83
C LEU A 511 -14.84 8.35 4.62
N THR A 512 -14.49 9.57 4.21
CA THR A 512 -13.57 10.46 4.93
C THR A 512 -14.02 10.71 6.38
N ILE A 513 -15.33 10.92 6.59
CA ILE A 513 -15.90 11.09 7.94
C ILE A 513 -15.72 9.82 8.77
N LEU A 514 -16.00 8.64 8.19
CA LEU A 514 -15.81 7.36 8.88
C LEU A 514 -14.34 7.12 9.25
N MET A 515 -13.41 7.35 8.32
CA MET A 515 -11.96 7.25 8.54
C MET A 515 -11.47 8.19 9.64
N THR A 516 -12.05 9.40 9.71
CA THR A 516 -11.72 10.39 10.75
C THR A 516 -12.21 9.98 12.14
N ILE A 517 -13.35 9.30 12.23
CA ILE A 517 -13.89 8.77 13.49
C ILE A 517 -13.09 7.55 13.96
N GLY A 518 -12.87 6.58 13.08
CA GLY A 518 -12.14 5.34 13.34
C GLY A 518 -12.79 4.40 14.35
N GLY A 519 -12.01 3.44 14.84
CA GLY A 519 -12.46 2.38 15.76
C GLY A 519 -12.53 2.75 17.24
N GLY A 520 -12.66 1.73 18.09
CA GLY A 520 -12.80 1.88 19.53
C GLY A 520 -11.50 2.25 20.25
N TYR A 521 -11.63 2.72 21.49
CA TYR A 521 -10.48 3.02 22.32
C TYR A 521 -9.76 1.74 22.80
N GLY A 522 -8.42 1.73 22.69
CA GLY A 522 -7.62 0.55 23.04
C GLY A 522 -7.79 -0.63 22.08
N SER A 523 -8.23 -0.39 20.85
CA SER A 523 -8.24 -1.32 19.72
C SER A 523 -6.93 -1.22 18.90
N THR A 524 -6.87 -1.84 17.71
CA THR A 524 -5.74 -1.65 16.76
C THR A 524 -5.92 -0.45 15.83
N SER A 525 -7.14 0.06 15.67
CA SER A 525 -7.46 1.20 14.81
C SER A 525 -6.74 2.46 15.29
N SER A 526 -6.68 3.51 14.46
CA SER A 526 -6.15 4.84 14.78
C SER A 526 -7.28 5.90 14.74
N ALA A 527 -7.02 7.15 14.35
CA ALA A 527 -7.99 8.24 14.26
C ALA A 527 -8.53 8.83 15.59
N ILE A 528 -9.64 9.58 15.53
CA ILE A 528 -10.20 10.30 16.69
C ILE A 528 -10.71 9.37 17.80
N LYS A 529 -11.18 8.17 17.43
CA LYS A 529 -11.83 7.17 18.28
C LYS A 529 -13.30 7.41 18.53
N LEU A 530 -14.08 6.32 18.49
CA LEU A 530 -15.52 6.30 18.78
C LEU A 530 -15.86 6.96 20.13
N ILE A 531 -15.10 6.68 21.19
CA ILE A 531 -15.36 7.27 22.51
C ILE A 531 -15.25 8.81 22.51
N ARG A 532 -14.27 9.37 21.78
CA ARG A 532 -14.08 10.84 21.72
C ARG A 532 -15.23 11.48 20.95
N THR A 533 -15.69 10.84 19.87
CA THR A 533 -16.88 11.26 19.13
C THR A 533 -18.12 11.28 20.03
N VAL A 534 -18.34 10.24 20.84
CA VAL A 534 -19.44 10.21 21.82
C VAL A 534 -19.33 11.35 22.83
N ILE A 535 -18.12 11.60 23.36
CA ILE A 535 -17.88 12.69 24.32
C ILE A 535 -18.22 14.03 23.68
N ILE A 536 -17.74 14.32 22.48
CA ILE A 536 -17.95 15.60 21.79
C ILE A 536 -19.44 15.82 21.50
N VAL A 537 -20.13 14.84 20.93
CA VAL A 537 -21.57 14.97 20.61
C VAL A 537 -22.39 15.19 21.88
N LYS A 538 -22.12 14.42 22.94
CA LYS A 538 -22.80 14.59 24.23
C LYS A 538 -22.42 15.91 24.91
N ALA A 539 -21.19 16.39 24.75
CA ALA A 539 -20.73 17.65 25.30
C ALA A 539 -21.51 18.81 24.69
N VAL A 540 -21.69 18.81 23.36
CA VAL A 540 -22.51 19.81 22.66
C VAL A 540 -23.95 19.80 23.18
N HIS A 541 -24.59 18.63 23.24
CA HIS A 541 -25.96 18.52 23.76
C HIS A 541 -26.06 18.98 25.23
N TRP A 542 -25.07 18.61 26.05
CA TRP A 542 -25.00 19.01 27.45
C TRP A 542 -24.80 20.52 27.62
N MET A 543 -23.94 21.15 26.81
CA MET A 543 -23.72 22.59 26.81
C MET A 543 -25.00 23.35 26.46
N ILE A 544 -25.72 22.91 25.41
CA ILE A 544 -27.01 23.48 25.02
C ILE A 544 -28.02 23.31 26.15
N LYS A 545 -28.13 22.12 26.75
CA LYS A 545 -29.06 21.91 27.88
C LYS A 545 -28.70 22.78 29.08
N ARG A 546 -27.42 22.93 29.39
CA ARG A 546 -26.91 23.74 30.51
C ARG A 546 -27.16 25.23 30.29
N SER A 547 -27.13 25.74 29.06
CA SER A 547 -27.37 27.16 28.79
C SER A 547 -28.80 27.62 29.10
N PHE A 548 -29.76 26.70 29.17
CA PHE A 548 -31.14 26.99 29.59
C PHE A 548 -31.36 26.92 31.10
N LEU A 549 -30.34 26.53 31.88
CA LEU A 549 -30.47 26.37 33.34
C LEU A 549 -29.82 27.54 34.10
N PRO A 550 -30.28 27.84 35.33
CA PRO A 550 -29.67 28.86 36.17
C PRO A 550 -28.18 28.60 36.41
N GLN A 551 -27.36 29.65 36.56
CA GLN A 551 -25.90 29.54 36.75
C GLN A 551 -25.46 28.63 37.92
N ARG A 552 -26.33 28.44 38.92
CA ARG A 552 -26.09 27.57 40.09
C ARG A 552 -26.42 26.09 39.84
N ALA A 553 -27.04 25.75 38.71
CA ALA A 553 -27.41 24.37 38.41
C ALA A 553 -26.18 23.53 38.05
N VAL A 554 -25.87 22.54 38.89
CA VAL A 554 -24.79 21.57 38.63
C VAL A 554 -25.38 20.37 37.89
N VAL A 555 -25.25 20.36 36.56
CA VAL A 555 -25.65 19.22 35.74
C VAL A 555 -24.40 18.41 35.39
N PRO A 556 -24.15 17.24 36.00
CA PRO A 556 -22.98 16.43 35.64
C PRO A 556 -23.17 15.81 34.25
N MET A 557 -22.15 15.89 33.40
CA MET A 557 -22.12 15.14 32.15
C MET A 557 -21.87 13.66 32.47
N LYS A 558 -22.77 12.77 32.05
CA LYS A 558 -22.65 11.33 32.28
C LYS A 558 -22.54 10.53 30.99
N ILE A 559 -21.58 9.61 30.94
CA ILE A 559 -21.44 8.62 29.86
C ILE A 559 -21.29 7.25 30.52
N SER A 560 -22.16 6.30 30.12
CA SER A 560 -22.18 4.94 30.66
C SER A 560 -22.17 4.88 32.20
N GLY A 561 -22.95 5.76 32.84
CA GLY A 561 -23.06 5.85 34.29
C GLY A 561 -21.91 6.57 35.01
N ARG A 562 -20.81 6.92 34.32
CA ARG A 562 -19.67 7.65 34.89
C ARG A 562 -19.80 9.14 34.63
N ILE A 563 -19.42 9.96 35.62
CA ILE A 563 -19.34 11.42 35.49
C ILE A 563 -18.03 11.76 34.78
N TYR A 564 -18.13 12.55 33.71
CA TYR A 564 -16.97 13.08 32.99
C TYR A 564 -16.61 14.47 33.52
N SER A 565 -15.32 14.71 33.71
CA SER A 565 -14.81 16.00 34.17
C SER A 565 -14.71 17.01 33.02
N ASP A 566 -14.89 18.29 33.34
CA ASP A 566 -14.72 19.39 32.39
C ASP A 566 -13.32 19.38 31.75
N GLN A 567 -12.29 19.02 32.52
CA GLN A 567 -10.93 18.85 31.99
C GLN A 567 -10.85 17.74 30.93
N GLY A 568 -11.46 16.57 31.16
CA GLY A 568 -11.42 15.48 30.20
C GLY A 568 -12.19 15.80 28.91
N MET A 569 -13.27 16.58 29.02
CA MET A 569 -13.99 17.11 27.87
C MET A 569 -13.12 18.08 27.06
N MET A 570 -12.44 19.02 27.74
CA MET A 570 -11.55 19.99 27.09
C MET A 570 -10.37 19.30 26.40
N GLU A 571 -9.73 18.32 27.07
CA GLU A 571 -8.65 17.52 26.46
C GLU A 571 -9.13 16.78 25.21
N THR A 572 -10.35 16.24 25.23
CA THR A 572 -10.97 15.58 24.06
C THR A 572 -11.23 16.56 22.92
N ALA A 573 -11.73 17.75 23.22
CA ALA A 573 -11.98 18.80 22.22
C ALA A 573 -10.69 19.34 21.60
N ILE A 574 -9.65 19.60 22.42
CA ILE A 574 -8.34 20.03 21.94
C ILE A 574 -7.73 18.97 21.03
N TYR A 575 -7.81 17.70 21.41
CA TYR A 575 -7.33 16.61 20.57
C TYR A 575 -8.00 16.60 19.19
N ALA A 576 -9.34 16.63 19.16
CA ALA A 576 -10.08 16.63 17.91
C ALA A 576 -9.77 17.87 17.04
N PHE A 577 -9.62 19.04 17.67
CA PHE A 577 -9.26 20.27 16.96
C PHE A 577 -7.88 20.18 16.31
N ILE A 578 -6.86 19.72 17.06
CA ILE A 578 -5.52 19.53 16.50
C ILE A 578 -5.53 18.47 15.39
N TYR A 579 -6.29 17.38 15.57
CA TYR A 579 -6.43 16.34 14.55
C TYR A 579 -6.92 16.92 13.22
N ILE A 580 -7.97 17.74 13.24
CA ILE A 580 -8.53 18.37 12.03
C ILE A 580 -7.53 19.35 11.40
N ILE A 581 -6.77 20.11 12.21
CA ILE A 581 -5.73 21.00 11.67
C ILE A 581 -4.66 20.21 10.92
N VAL A 582 -4.15 19.12 11.49
CA VAL A 582 -3.11 18.31 10.84
C VAL A 582 -3.66 17.68 9.55
N LEU A 583 -4.92 17.24 9.56
CA LEU A 583 -5.58 16.65 8.39
C LEU A 583 -5.72 17.68 7.27
N ILE A 584 -6.22 18.87 7.58
CA ILE A 584 -6.35 19.94 6.58
C ILE A 584 -4.96 20.35 6.06
N SER A 585 -3.95 20.43 6.93
CA SER A 585 -2.60 20.80 6.51
C SER A 585 -2.00 19.79 5.52
N GLY A 586 -2.18 18.49 5.74
CA GLY A 586 -1.69 17.48 4.78
C GLY A 586 -2.44 17.51 3.45
N ALA A 587 -3.76 17.78 3.48
CA ALA A 587 -4.54 17.96 2.27
C ALA A 587 -4.07 19.17 1.45
N VAL A 588 -3.77 20.30 2.12
CA VAL A 588 -3.20 21.48 1.46
C VAL A 588 -1.83 21.17 0.85
N VAL A 589 -0.97 20.41 1.54
CA VAL A 589 0.32 19.99 0.97
C VAL A 589 0.11 19.19 -0.31
N LEU A 590 -0.82 18.23 -0.33
CA LEU A 590 -1.14 17.45 -1.54
C LEU A 590 -1.59 18.36 -2.69
N MET A 591 -2.51 19.29 -2.43
CA MET A 591 -2.99 20.25 -3.44
C MET A 591 -1.89 21.16 -4.01
N VAL A 592 -0.85 21.45 -3.23
CA VAL A 592 0.27 22.29 -3.66
C VAL A 592 1.28 21.49 -4.49
N VAL A 593 1.52 20.22 -4.14
CA VAL A 593 2.56 19.41 -4.80
C VAL A 593 2.09 18.76 -6.10
N GLY A 594 0.79 18.62 -6.30
CA GLY A 594 0.22 18.03 -7.51
C GLY A 594 -1.16 18.58 -7.85
N PRO A 595 -1.65 18.32 -9.08
CA PRO A 595 -2.93 18.82 -9.57
C PRO A 595 -4.11 18.00 -9.00
N TYR A 596 -4.16 17.84 -7.68
CA TYR A 596 -5.14 17.02 -6.99
C TYR A 596 -6.34 17.86 -6.54
N SER A 597 -7.55 17.33 -6.70
CA SER A 597 -8.76 18.00 -6.21
C SER A 597 -8.76 18.10 -4.68
N ALA A 598 -9.50 19.07 -4.14
CA ALA A 598 -9.62 19.27 -2.70
C ALA A 598 -10.20 18.02 -2.01
N MET A 599 -11.26 17.42 -2.56
CA MET A 599 -11.88 16.23 -1.98
C MET A 599 -10.94 15.03 -2.00
N ASN A 600 -10.24 14.77 -3.11
CA ASN A 600 -9.28 13.67 -3.19
C ASN A 600 -8.10 13.87 -2.22
N SER A 601 -7.63 15.12 -2.07
CA SER A 601 -6.54 15.46 -1.14
C SER A 601 -6.95 15.31 0.33
N VAL A 602 -8.17 15.73 0.68
CA VAL A 602 -8.73 15.54 2.02
C VAL A 602 -8.94 14.04 2.30
N PHE A 603 -9.41 13.27 1.32
CA PHE A 603 -9.58 11.83 1.44
C PHE A 603 -8.25 11.12 1.74
N GLU A 604 -7.20 11.39 0.96
CA GLU A 604 -5.88 10.79 1.20
C GLU A 604 -5.30 11.18 2.55
N SER A 605 -5.35 12.48 2.87
CA SER A 605 -4.87 12.99 4.15
C SER A 605 -5.60 12.33 5.33
N ALA A 606 -6.92 12.13 5.23
CA ALA A 606 -7.70 11.43 6.23
C ALA A 606 -7.35 9.94 6.31
N SER A 607 -7.06 9.30 5.17
CA SER A 607 -6.63 7.91 5.11
C SER A 607 -5.26 7.70 5.77
N ALA A 608 -4.27 8.52 5.43
CA ALA A 608 -2.94 8.48 6.02
C ALA A 608 -2.97 8.77 7.53
N GLN A 609 -3.62 9.87 7.94
CA GLN A 609 -3.69 10.25 9.36
C GLN A 609 -4.59 9.33 10.19
N GLY A 610 -5.64 8.76 9.60
CA GLY A 610 -6.49 7.77 10.24
C GLY A 610 -5.85 6.38 10.31
N ASN A 611 -4.69 6.19 9.66
CA ASN A 611 -4.06 4.91 9.36
C ASN A 611 -5.08 3.92 8.77
N VAL A 612 -5.75 4.30 7.68
CA VAL A 612 -6.83 3.48 7.09
C VAL A 612 -6.34 2.69 5.88
N GLY A 613 -5.77 3.34 4.86
CA GLY A 613 -5.22 2.65 3.68
C GLY A 613 -6.07 2.70 2.42
N LEU A 614 -7.29 3.24 2.51
CA LEU A 614 -8.06 3.53 1.31
C LEU A 614 -7.40 4.66 0.53
N SER A 615 -7.24 4.48 -0.77
CA SER A 615 -6.69 5.50 -1.67
C SER A 615 -7.67 5.82 -2.78
N VAL A 616 -7.60 7.06 -3.27
CA VAL A 616 -8.25 7.53 -4.50
C VAL A 616 -7.28 7.58 -5.68
N GLY A 617 -6.12 6.93 -5.56
CA GLY A 617 -5.09 6.85 -6.61
C GLY A 617 -4.01 7.94 -6.52
N ILE A 618 -4.06 8.83 -5.53
CA ILE A 618 -2.99 9.82 -5.30
C ILE A 618 -1.76 9.14 -4.70
N THR A 619 -1.94 8.25 -3.72
CA THR A 619 -0.82 7.49 -3.17
C THR A 619 -0.35 6.45 -4.17
N SER A 620 0.79 6.74 -4.78
CA SER A 620 1.52 5.88 -5.69
C SER A 620 2.99 6.27 -5.70
N ALA A 621 3.85 5.46 -6.32
CA ALA A 621 5.27 5.80 -6.49
C ALA A 621 5.46 7.13 -7.26
N ALA A 622 4.48 7.54 -8.06
CA ALA A 622 4.48 8.82 -8.78
C ALA A 622 4.30 10.05 -7.86
N MET A 623 3.82 9.87 -6.63
CA MET A 623 3.56 10.98 -5.72
C MET A 623 4.85 11.78 -5.47
N PRO A 624 4.83 13.12 -5.57
CA PRO A 624 6.02 13.93 -5.28
C PRO A 624 6.55 13.70 -3.87
N LEU A 625 7.87 13.83 -3.69
CA LEU A 625 8.57 13.56 -2.41
C LEU A 625 7.95 14.32 -1.22
N ALA A 626 7.55 15.58 -1.42
CA ALA A 626 6.90 16.37 -0.39
C ALA A 626 5.55 15.78 0.06
N GLY A 627 4.78 15.19 -0.87
CA GLY A 627 3.57 14.43 -0.56
C GLY A 627 3.87 13.16 0.25
N LYS A 628 4.87 12.38 -0.20
CA LYS A 628 5.35 11.17 0.52
C LYS A 628 5.75 11.49 1.96
N ILE A 629 6.53 12.56 2.18
CA ILE A 629 6.96 12.99 3.51
C ILE A 629 5.77 13.43 4.38
N SER A 630 4.86 14.23 3.82
CA SER A 630 3.67 14.73 4.53
C SER A 630 2.80 13.58 5.05
N MET A 631 2.44 12.65 4.16
CA MET A 631 1.64 11.47 4.49
C MET A 631 2.37 10.56 5.49
N THR A 632 3.68 10.37 5.35
CA THR A 632 4.50 9.61 6.31
C THR A 632 4.42 10.18 7.73
N ILE A 633 4.48 11.51 7.86
CA ILE A 633 4.33 12.19 9.15
C ILE A 633 2.91 12.01 9.69
N GLN A 634 1.90 12.14 8.84
CA GLN A 634 0.50 11.95 9.24
C GLN A 634 0.22 10.54 9.75
N MET A 635 0.78 9.51 9.10
CA MET A 635 0.68 8.13 9.57
C MET A 635 1.23 7.96 10.98
N LEU A 636 2.40 8.56 11.27
CA LEU A 636 2.99 8.53 12.59
C LEU A 636 2.17 9.32 13.63
N VAL A 637 1.64 10.48 13.24
CA VAL A 637 0.77 11.33 14.08
C VAL A 637 -0.52 10.61 14.45
N GLY A 638 -1.15 9.95 13.48
CA GLY A 638 -2.35 9.13 13.66
C GLY A 638 -2.13 8.01 14.65
N ARG A 639 -1.05 7.25 14.46
CA ARG A 639 -0.72 6.08 15.26
C ARG A 639 -0.42 6.43 16.71
N LEU A 640 0.25 7.56 16.94
CA LEU A 640 0.71 7.98 18.27
C LEU A 640 -0.25 8.92 19.00
N GLU A 641 -1.45 9.19 18.46
CA GLU A 641 -2.38 10.17 19.03
C GLU A 641 -1.76 11.58 19.20
N ILE A 642 -1.00 12.03 18.19
CA ILE A 642 -0.48 13.40 17.99
C ILE A 642 0.55 13.89 19.03
N ILE A 643 0.21 13.86 20.32
CA ILE A 643 0.98 14.45 21.42
C ILE A 643 2.42 13.90 21.49
N PRO A 644 2.68 12.59 21.35
CA PRO A 644 4.04 12.07 21.39
C PRO A 644 4.92 12.59 20.24
N VAL A 645 4.34 12.82 19.06
CA VAL A 645 5.06 13.39 17.90
C VAL A 645 5.40 14.85 18.17
N ILE A 646 4.45 15.64 18.69
CA ILE A 646 4.71 17.02 19.10
C ILE A 646 5.80 17.06 20.18
N ALA A 647 5.73 16.18 21.19
CA ALA A 647 6.74 16.08 22.24
C ALA A 647 8.13 15.74 21.69
N PHE A 648 8.20 14.87 20.68
CA PHE A 648 9.44 14.55 19.97
C PHE A 648 10.02 15.77 19.24
N ILE A 649 9.20 16.50 18.48
CA ILE A 649 9.62 17.71 17.76
C ILE A 649 10.12 18.79 18.75
N VAL A 650 9.34 19.06 19.81
CA VAL A 650 9.73 20.03 20.85
C VAL A 650 11.03 19.62 21.53
N TYR A 651 11.22 18.32 21.79
CA TYR A 651 12.46 17.80 22.36
C TYR A 651 13.66 18.09 21.45
N LEU A 652 13.56 17.83 20.14
CA LEU A 652 14.61 18.14 19.17
C LEU A 652 14.94 19.65 19.14
N ILE A 653 13.92 20.50 19.07
CA ILE A 653 14.11 21.97 19.07
C ILE A 653 14.78 22.45 20.37
N SER A 654 14.41 21.88 21.51
CA SER A 654 14.98 22.25 22.82
C SER A 654 16.47 21.94 22.95
N LYS A 655 17.01 21.06 22.09
CA LYS A 655 18.42 20.67 22.06
C LYS A 655 19.26 21.53 21.13
N VAL A 656 18.64 22.36 20.28
CA VAL A 656 19.36 23.34 19.47
C VAL A 656 19.88 24.46 20.39
N PRO A 657 21.20 24.75 20.42
CA PRO A 657 21.75 25.80 21.27
C PRO A 657 21.09 27.15 20.96
N ARG A 658 20.44 27.77 21.95
CA ARG A 658 19.93 29.13 21.78
C ARG A 658 21.10 30.12 21.82
N PRO A 659 21.22 31.08 20.89
CA PRO A 659 22.19 32.16 21.03
C PRO A 659 21.93 32.88 22.35
N ARG A 660 22.97 33.07 23.16
CA ARG A 660 22.88 33.80 24.43
C ARG A 660 22.28 35.17 24.13
N ARG A 661 21.05 35.43 24.60
CA ARG A 661 20.53 36.80 24.67
C ARG A 661 21.49 37.57 25.56
N LYS A 662 22.17 38.58 25.00
CA LYS A 662 22.89 39.55 25.82
C LYS A 662 21.86 40.17 26.77
N PRO A 663 22.14 40.27 28.08
CA PRO A 663 21.30 41.06 28.95
C PRO A 663 21.32 42.49 28.40
N PHE A 664 20.13 43.01 28.10
CA PHE A 664 19.93 44.45 27.88
C PHE A 664 19.76 45.11 29.24
#